data_AF-A0A1S9DWZ0-F1
#
_entry.id   AF-A0A1S9DWZ0-F1
#
_cell.length_a   1.000
_cell.length_b   1.000
_cell.length_c   1.000
_cell.angle_alpha   90.00
_cell.angle_beta   90.00
_cell.angle_gamma   90.00
#
_symmetry.space_group_name_H-M   'P 1'
#
loop_
_entity.id
_entity.type
_entity.pdbx_description
1 polymer ?
#
loop_
_entity_poly.entity_id
_entity_poly.type
_entity_poly.pdbx_seq_one_letter_code
_entity_poly.pdbx_strand_id
1 'polypeptide(L)'
;MPLKHLATLLCALSPTVALSQDAVQDILLSQGLEQGQWTKDLWEGFGIQANLTTHEANLTYPGDHRVALLDLNLKDPLVQEARRIEDTAPGAGPGQKPFIPSFFAWAGVGNVTAQYVFANFGLREDYDDLLNANVTVRGRIAVVKTVFGSSLLRKLHMGVHRQEQMQVAAEYGLAGLIVYTDPQLDGELTEANGYEAFPDGPARPPSMIERGVMSFAGSTFAIPAMPIAFADAIPILRALNGYGPSATEFGERWQGGGLNYKDVHYNVGPSPNNIVLNLCNKPIFPDGQVHHVIGTIPGSTFPDEVIMLGTHRDSWSPGAGDGSSGSSALNEVARSFGTALAQGWAPSRTIILASFEGVEFSLPGTQDWWEQNHWLNTSAFAYLNVVSAGAASKFHVQGSPLLGRAMRYGTGLVLDPNINANNQTMLDVWDGEVSIGTGGDASVLLGTELLSSVDFGFSAGEGDPPFPYHSLYDTDEWMDCYGDPNREYHLTTTKIWSLAVFALANDVLIPVTTNEYAVLLQGSLESVDMPGLHISSMENAINDLHQATLTFDTYADNLGSQILAQPDEPKLLSKAREVNQKYIKIERIFADPHPQSSSDRHLIIPRVPYYFQSSAFPALQESIAAGNLSAAEIYRDRIVGRIQEVVALLALEGTTSIALAALSAQHTQVGDLPSITVNFFAQGSFNKNYEIVVSNQKDKFLFRVTLPVDPFFKTESEVATLAFLRQKASIPVPEVVAWSSTSDNALTYAAELRSLPFDQIGSLYFEGSNTCAETNSSVQDSQQIKSMSNYLGKGVEVGQMGLPFFFSKRRLYIHSDRGPFANSLQYLTAKVQMQTAWIENSDCDENLLDEAPQMLEVCQTAHDLVVHLFPPTDPDTCHTIYLHDLNQNNVILDPISHDIVAVIDWEMICVLPNWASFFYPRMFLNVDPITEEEPPIPVDYNGENDYTIIRRDR
;
A
#
# COMPACT_ATOMS: atom_id res chain seq x y z
N MET A 1 14.28 63.66 -25.30
CA MET A 1 12.98 63.53 -24.61
C MET A 1 11.88 63.54 -25.66
N PRO A 2 10.80 62.73 -25.59
CA PRO A 2 10.59 61.51 -24.81
C PRO A 2 9.95 60.36 -25.65
N LEU A 3 10.61 59.20 -25.76
CA LEU A 3 9.97 57.90 -26.05
C LEU A 3 9.64 57.13 -24.74
N LYS A 4 10.21 57.57 -23.62
CA LYS A 4 9.96 57.02 -22.27
C LYS A 4 8.60 57.38 -21.67
N HIS A 5 7.86 58.35 -22.22
CA HIS A 5 6.54 58.74 -21.69
C HIS A 5 5.36 58.12 -22.46
N LEU A 6 5.58 57.56 -23.66
CA LEU A 6 4.50 56.93 -24.44
C LEU A 6 4.16 55.52 -23.94
N ALA A 7 5.17 54.77 -23.47
CA ALA A 7 4.97 53.45 -22.86
C ALA A 7 4.21 53.52 -21.53
N THR A 8 4.38 54.61 -20.77
CA THR A 8 3.64 54.83 -19.52
C THR A 8 2.20 55.30 -19.77
N LEU A 9 1.95 55.98 -20.89
CA LEU A 9 0.60 56.47 -21.23
C LEU A 9 -0.29 55.38 -21.85
N LEU A 10 0.30 54.39 -22.54
CA LEU A 10 -0.45 53.25 -23.11
C LEU A 10 -0.83 52.20 -22.06
N CYS A 11 -0.10 52.08 -20.95
CA CYS A 11 -0.52 51.28 -19.79
C CYS A 11 -1.72 51.87 -19.02
N ALA A 12 -2.09 53.14 -19.26
CA ALA A 12 -3.12 53.84 -18.49
C ALA A 12 -4.51 53.87 -19.14
N LEU A 13 -4.71 53.20 -20.29
CA LEU A 13 -5.97 53.26 -21.05
C LEU A 13 -6.60 51.89 -21.37
N SER A 14 -6.18 50.83 -20.68
CA SER A 14 -7.03 49.64 -20.56
C SER A 14 -7.97 49.85 -19.37
N PRO A 15 -9.28 49.58 -19.46
CA PRO A 15 -10.15 49.50 -18.29
C PRO A 15 -9.81 48.20 -17.54
N THR A 16 -8.61 48.11 -16.98
CA THR A 16 -8.25 47.11 -15.98
C THR A 16 -8.95 47.51 -14.69
N VAL A 17 -10.01 46.79 -14.33
CA VAL A 17 -10.39 46.68 -12.92
C VAL A 17 -9.26 45.87 -12.26
N ALA A 18 -8.18 46.56 -11.89
CA ALA A 18 -7.27 46.02 -10.90
C ALA A 18 -8.07 45.92 -9.60
N LEU A 19 -8.41 44.71 -9.17
CA LEU A 19 -8.90 44.52 -7.81
C LEU A 19 -7.82 45.08 -6.89
N SER A 20 -8.20 45.99 -5.98
CA SER A 20 -7.26 46.49 -4.99
C SER A 20 -6.74 45.31 -4.17
N GLN A 21 -5.50 45.44 -3.68
CA GLN A 21 -4.89 44.45 -2.78
C GLN A 21 -5.84 44.09 -1.62
N ASP A 22 -6.53 45.10 -1.07
CA ASP A 22 -7.55 44.93 -0.03
C ASP A 22 -8.75 44.09 -0.50
N ALA A 23 -9.20 44.21 -1.76
CA ALA A 23 -10.34 43.46 -2.28
C ALA A 23 -9.99 41.99 -2.52
N VAL A 24 -8.80 41.68 -3.04
CA VAL A 24 -8.33 40.29 -3.21
C VAL A 24 -8.15 39.61 -1.85
N GLN A 25 -7.61 40.35 -0.88
CA GLN A 25 -7.42 39.88 0.49
C GLN A 25 -8.76 39.64 1.21
N ASP A 26 -9.71 40.59 1.11
CA ASP A 26 -11.05 40.44 1.70
C ASP A 26 -11.87 39.32 1.05
N ILE A 27 -11.70 39.03 -0.25
CA ILE A 27 -12.46 38.00 -0.95
C ILE A 27 -12.01 36.59 -0.56
N LEU A 28 -10.69 36.36 -0.51
CA LEU A 28 -10.12 35.02 -0.38
C LEU A 28 -9.94 34.59 1.08
N LEU A 29 -9.64 35.53 2.00
CA LEU A 29 -9.51 35.20 3.43
C LEU A 29 -10.86 35.10 4.15
N SER A 30 -11.92 35.76 3.66
CA SER A 30 -13.21 35.76 4.37
C SER A 30 -14.09 34.53 4.10
N GLN A 31 -13.91 33.84 2.96
CA GLN A 31 -14.70 32.66 2.61
C GLN A 31 -14.30 31.43 3.43
N GLY A 32 -13.00 31.23 3.67
CA GLY A 32 -12.48 30.13 4.48
C GLY A 32 -13.03 30.12 5.90
N LEU A 33 -13.03 31.29 6.55
CA LEU A 33 -13.58 31.49 7.89
C LEU A 33 -15.10 31.29 7.94
N GLU A 34 -15.85 31.84 6.96
CA GLU A 34 -17.31 31.71 6.90
C GLU A 34 -17.73 30.25 6.73
N GLN A 35 -17.08 29.52 5.80
CA GLN A 35 -17.32 28.10 5.61
C GLN A 35 -16.89 27.28 6.84
N GLY A 36 -15.77 27.62 7.47
CA GLY A 36 -15.32 26.97 8.71
C GLY A 36 -16.33 27.13 9.84
N GLN A 37 -16.87 28.34 10.03
CA GLN A 37 -17.92 28.58 11.02
C GLN A 37 -19.20 27.80 10.69
N TRP A 38 -19.60 27.76 9.42
CA TRP A 38 -20.76 26.99 8.97
C TRP A 38 -20.58 25.49 9.24
N THR A 39 -19.42 24.91 8.91
CA THR A 39 -19.12 23.50 9.18
C THR A 39 -19.12 23.19 10.67
N LYS A 40 -18.55 24.08 11.50
CA LYS A 40 -18.57 23.95 12.96
C LYS A 40 -20.01 23.90 13.49
N ASP A 41 -20.84 24.87 13.09
CA ASP A 41 -22.23 24.98 13.54
C ASP A 41 -23.06 23.77 13.07
N LEU A 42 -22.76 23.26 11.87
CA LEU A 42 -23.39 22.06 11.32
C LEU A 42 -23.07 20.81 12.18
N TRP A 43 -21.80 20.59 12.52
CA TRP A 43 -21.39 19.45 13.34
C TRP A 43 -21.92 19.53 14.77
N GLU A 44 -21.95 20.72 15.38
CA GLU A 44 -22.62 20.93 16.67
C GLU A 44 -24.11 20.62 16.59
N GLY A 45 -24.76 20.97 15.47
CA GLY A 45 -26.15 20.60 15.18
C GLY A 45 -26.37 19.08 15.08
N PHE A 46 -25.36 18.31 14.69
CA PHE A 46 -25.38 16.84 14.70
C PHE A 46 -25.05 16.23 16.07
N GLY A 47 -24.73 17.05 17.08
CA GLY A 47 -24.35 16.59 18.42
C GLY A 47 -22.86 16.25 18.56
N ILE A 48 -22.01 16.66 17.61
CA ILE A 48 -20.56 16.47 17.67
C ILE A 48 -19.93 17.77 18.17
N GLN A 49 -19.11 17.69 19.22
CA GLN A 49 -18.40 18.86 19.72
C GLN A 49 -17.34 19.28 18.70
N ALA A 50 -17.40 20.52 18.22
CA ALA A 50 -16.49 21.03 17.21
C ALA A 50 -15.82 22.36 17.62
N ASN A 51 -14.55 22.52 17.26
CA ASN A 51 -13.78 23.74 17.47
C ASN A 51 -13.25 24.27 16.15
N LEU A 52 -13.22 25.60 16.01
CA LEU A 52 -12.56 26.30 14.92
C LEU A 52 -11.19 26.80 15.42
N THR A 53 -10.10 26.30 14.84
CA THR A 53 -8.73 26.77 15.14
C THR A 53 -8.20 27.63 14.01
N THR A 54 -7.41 28.64 14.32
CA THR A 54 -6.86 29.58 13.34
C THR A 54 -5.35 29.65 13.47
N HIS A 55 -4.65 29.57 12.35
CA HIS A 55 -3.19 29.57 12.28
C HIS A 55 -2.74 30.65 11.29
N GLU A 56 -1.64 31.34 11.61
CA GLU A 56 -0.99 32.24 10.67
C GLU A 56 -0.27 31.41 9.61
N ALA A 57 -0.49 31.72 8.34
CA ALA A 57 0.11 31.02 7.22
C ALA A 57 0.68 32.04 6.21
N ASN A 58 1.84 31.71 5.65
CA ASN A 58 2.34 32.44 4.50
C ASN A 58 1.51 32.00 3.29
N LEU A 59 0.80 32.95 2.67
CA LEU A 59 -0.01 32.69 1.48
C LEU A 59 0.53 33.49 0.29
N THR A 60 0.05 33.14 -0.89
CA THR A 60 0.48 33.77 -2.14
C THR A 60 -0.73 33.95 -3.05
N TYR A 61 -0.93 35.16 -3.54
CA TYR A 61 -2.08 35.53 -4.33
C TYR A 61 -1.68 36.21 -5.64
N PRO A 62 -2.53 36.17 -6.67
CA PRO A 62 -2.24 36.84 -7.92
C PRO A 62 -2.20 38.36 -7.73
N GLY A 63 -1.12 38.98 -8.20
CA GLY A 63 -1.05 40.41 -8.44
C GLY A 63 -1.04 40.74 -9.93
N ASP A 64 -0.19 41.68 -10.34
CA ASP A 64 0.00 42.04 -11.75
C ASP A 64 0.66 40.88 -12.52
N HIS A 65 -0.03 40.33 -13.51
CA HIS A 65 0.50 39.26 -14.34
C HIS A 65 0.03 39.36 -15.80
N ARG A 66 0.78 38.72 -16.70
CA ARG A 66 0.54 38.73 -18.15
C ARG A 66 1.31 37.62 -18.85
N VAL A 67 0.68 37.03 -19.88
CA VAL A 67 1.37 36.27 -20.93
C VAL A 67 0.96 36.85 -22.28
N ALA A 68 1.92 37.33 -23.06
CA ALA A 68 1.64 37.91 -24.38
C ALA A 68 2.64 37.47 -25.44
N LEU A 69 2.12 37.07 -26.60
CA LEU A 69 2.86 36.83 -27.82
C LEU A 69 3.08 38.16 -28.54
N LEU A 70 4.34 38.46 -28.83
CA LEU A 70 4.76 39.70 -29.46
C LEU A 70 5.49 39.44 -30.77
N ASP A 71 5.22 40.26 -31.78
CA ASP A 71 6.02 40.39 -33.00
C ASP A 71 6.67 41.78 -33.03
N LEU A 72 7.99 41.80 -32.80
CA LEU A 72 8.80 43.01 -32.73
C LEU A 72 8.94 43.73 -34.07
N ASN A 73 8.51 43.13 -35.18
CA ASN A 73 8.44 43.81 -36.48
C ASN A 73 7.19 44.67 -36.65
N LEU A 74 6.15 44.47 -35.82
CA LEU A 74 4.92 45.24 -35.87
C LEU A 74 5.07 46.58 -35.14
N LYS A 75 4.31 47.58 -35.58
CA LYS A 75 4.27 48.90 -34.93
C LYS A 75 3.63 48.82 -33.53
N ASP A 76 2.58 48.02 -33.43
CA ASP A 76 2.06 47.52 -32.15
C ASP A 76 2.49 46.06 -32.05
N PRO A 77 3.48 45.73 -31.18
CA PRO A 77 4.04 44.39 -31.13
C PRO A 77 3.06 43.32 -30.68
N LEU A 78 1.92 43.67 -30.08
CA LEU A 78 0.98 42.69 -29.53
C LEU A 78 0.31 41.86 -30.63
N VAL A 79 0.60 40.56 -30.65
CA VAL A 79 -0.10 39.58 -31.52
C VAL A 79 -1.29 39.00 -30.79
N GLN A 80 -1.07 38.47 -29.58
CA GLN A 80 -2.10 37.93 -28.72
C GLN A 80 -1.70 38.05 -27.25
N GLU A 81 -2.70 38.29 -26.40
CA GLU A 81 -2.56 38.22 -24.95
C GLU A 81 -3.40 37.06 -24.44
N ALA A 82 -2.82 36.22 -23.60
CA ALA A 82 -3.53 35.11 -22.97
C ALA A 82 -4.58 35.66 -21.99
N ARG A 83 -5.68 34.93 -21.85
CA ARG A 83 -6.73 35.27 -20.90
C ARG A 83 -6.24 35.12 -19.48
N ARG A 84 -6.81 35.94 -18.60
CA ARG A 84 -6.58 35.88 -17.14
C ARG A 84 -7.70 35.14 -16.41
N ILE A 85 -8.87 35.00 -17.03
CA ILE A 85 -10.06 34.38 -16.47
C ILE A 85 -10.74 33.62 -17.62
N GLU A 86 -11.29 32.46 -17.31
CA GLU A 86 -12.04 31.59 -18.23
C GLU A 86 -13.33 32.25 -18.75
N ASP A 87 -13.83 31.81 -19.91
CA ASP A 87 -14.86 32.51 -20.69
C ASP A 87 -16.25 32.55 -20.01
N THR A 88 -16.57 31.65 -19.07
CA THR A 88 -17.77 31.70 -18.21
C THR A 88 -17.71 30.69 -17.05
N ALA A 89 -17.96 31.13 -15.82
CA ALA A 89 -18.31 30.27 -14.69
C ALA A 89 -19.83 30.32 -14.47
N PRO A 90 -20.54 29.22 -14.18
CA PRO A 90 -21.88 29.27 -13.62
C PRO A 90 -21.80 30.03 -12.28
N GLY A 91 -22.30 31.26 -12.24
CA GLY A 91 -22.29 32.04 -11.00
C GLY A 91 -22.07 33.53 -11.17
N ALA A 92 -21.05 33.99 -11.91
CA ALA A 92 -20.47 35.35 -11.83
C ALA A 92 -21.38 36.52 -12.29
N GLY A 93 -22.57 36.61 -11.73
CA GLY A 93 -23.53 37.68 -11.93
C GLY A 93 -23.18 38.92 -11.12
N PRO A 94 -23.87 40.05 -11.38
CA PRO A 94 -23.63 41.30 -10.68
C PRO A 94 -23.81 41.15 -9.16
N GLY A 95 -22.74 41.44 -8.39
CA GLY A 95 -22.75 41.38 -6.93
C GLY A 95 -22.06 40.16 -6.30
N GLN A 96 -21.59 39.21 -7.11
CA GLN A 96 -20.76 38.10 -6.61
C GLN A 96 -19.28 38.46 -6.53
N LYS A 97 -18.55 37.83 -5.60
CA LYS A 97 -17.09 38.00 -5.45
C LYS A 97 -16.37 37.45 -6.70
N PRO A 98 -15.43 38.20 -7.31
CA PRO A 98 -14.66 37.71 -8.45
C PRO A 98 -13.78 36.52 -8.09
N PHE A 99 -13.66 35.57 -9.02
CA PHE A 99 -12.81 34.40 -8.86
C PHE A 99 -11.32 34.73 -8.99
N ILE A 100 -10.47 33.83 -8.47
CA ILE A 100 -9.00 33.92 -8.59
C ILE A 100 -8.64 33.88 -10.09
N PRO A 101 -7.93 34.89 -10.64
CA PRO A 101 -7.43 34.83 -12.02
C PRO A 101 -6.33 33.77 -12.20
N SER A 102 -5.84 33.58 -13.43
CA SER A 102 -4.76 32.65 -13.75
C SER A 102 -3.54 32.91 -12.88
N PHE A 103 -3.09 31.86 -12.19
CA PHE A 103 -2.10 32.00 -11.13
C PHE A 103 -1.46 30.66 -10.79
N PHE A 104 -0.17 30.73 -10.47
CA PHE A 104 0.53 29.65 -9.79
C PHE A 104 1.08 30.13 -8.45
N ALA A 105 0.67 29.45 -7.38
CA ALA A 105 1.21 29.67 -6.05
C ALA A 105 2.72 29.42 -6.03
N TRP A 106 3.42 30.34 -5.36
CA TRP A 106 4.85 30.28 -5.12
C TRP A 106 5.72 30.34 -6.38
N ALA A 107 5.15 30.76 -7.52
CA ALA A 107 5.93 31.06 -8.71
C ALA A 107 6.80 32.32 -8.51
N GLY A 108 7.97 32.35 -9.14
CA GLY A 108 8.94 33.43 -9.00
C GLY A 108 8.44 34.77 -9.53
N VAL A 109 8.98 35.87 -8.99
CA VAL A 109 8.66 37.23 -9.43
C VAL A 109 9.49 37.61 -10.64
N GLY A 110 8.88 38.13 -11.70
CA GLY A 110 9.62 38.65 -12.84
C GLY A 110 8.77 39.22 -13.96
N ASN A 111 9.42 39.99 -14.83
CA ASN A 111 8.86 40.47 -16.10
C ASN A 111 9.91 40.27 -17.17
N VAL A 112 9.74 39.21 -17.95
CA VAL A 112 10.72 38.71 -18.92
C VAL A 112 10.11 38.80 -20.31
N THR A 113 10.90 39.26 -21.27
CA THR A 113 10.58 39.16 -22.70
C THR A 113 11.71 38.43 -23.40
N ALA A 114 11.42 37.26 -23.96
CA ALA A 114 12.44 36.40 -24.56
C ALA A 114 11.87 35.54 -25.70
N GLN A 115 12.77 35.01 -26.54
CA GLN A 115 12.42 33.86 -27.39
C GLN A 115 12.00 32.69 -26.52
N TYR A 116 11.24 31.77 -27.10
CA TYR A 116 10.71 30.62 -26.36
C TYR A 116 10.90 29.32 -27.12
N VAL A 117 10.76 28.22 -26.39
CA VAL A 117 10.83 26.83 -26.89
C VAL A 117 9.60 26.07 -26.40
N PHE A 118 9.17 25.09 -27.18
CA PHE A 118 8.24 24.06 -26.70
C PHE A 118 9.06 22.89 -26.16
N ALA A 119 8.85 22.54 -24.89
CA ALA A 119 9.64 21.55 -24.17
C ALA A 119 8.80 20.39 -23.64
N ASN A 120 7.79 19.95 -24.41
CA ASN A 120 6.92 18.83 -24.08
C ASN A 120 6.36 18.91 -22.64
N PHE A 121 6.71 17.99 -21.73
CA PHE A 121 6.25 18.00 -20.34
C PHE A 121 7.21 18.76 -19.39
N GLY A 122 8.28 19.36 -19.91
CA GLY A 122 9.22 20.15 -19.11
C GLY A 122 10.04 19.33 -18.12
N LEU A 123 10.26 18.04 -18.39
CA LEU A 123 11.09 17.17 -17.58
C LEU A 123 12.57 17.30 -17.94
N ARG A 124 13.46 16.71 -17.12
CA ARG A 124 14.90 16.77 -17.37
C ARG A 124 15.26 16.22 -18.75
N GLU A 125 14.67 15.08 -19.09
CA GLU A 125 14.85 14.39 -20.35
C GLU A 125 14.36 15.26 -21.53
N ASP A 126 13.32 16.09 -21.34
CA ASP A 126 12.87 17.01 -22.39
C ASP A 126 13.94 18.05 -22.71
N TYR A 127 14.55 18.65 -21.69
CA TYR A 127 15.59 19.64 -21.93
C TYR A 127 16.87 19.00 -22.45
N ASP A 128 17.23 17.79 -22.02
CA ASP A 128 18.35 17.04 -22.56
C ASP A 128 18.14 16.69 -24.04
N ASP A 129 16.94 16.24 -24.42
CA ASP A 129 16.57 15.98 -25.81
C ASP A 129 16.71 17.25 -26.67
N LEU A 130 16.24 18.40 -26.18
CA LEU A 130 16.41 19.69 -26.86
C LEU A 130 17.88 20.06 -27.06
N LEU A 131 18.70 19.94 -26.02
CA LEU A 131 20.14 20.23 -26.10
C LEU A 131 20.85 19.29 -27.09
N ASN A 132 20.52 18.01 -27.06
CA ASN A 132 21.04 17.00 -27.99
C ASN A 132 20.65 17.30 -29.45
N ALA A 133 19.47 17.88 -29.66
CA ALA A 133 19.01 18.38 -30.96
C ALA A 133 19.60 19.76 -31.33
N ASN A 134 20.58 20.27 -30.58
CA ASN A 134 21.18 21.60 -30.74
C ASN A 134 20.21 22.78 -30.56
N VAL A 135 19.11 22.57 -29.82
CA VAL A 135 18.16 23.63 -29.44
C VAL A 135 18.61 24.24 -28.12
N THR A 136 19.06 25.50 -28.17
CA THR A 136 19.48 26.20 -26.95
C THR A 136 18.28 26.64 -26.11
N VAL A 137 18.32 26.40 -24.79
CA VAL A 137 17.21 26.70 -23.86
C VAL A 137 17.51 27.84 -22.89
N ARG A 138 18.76 27.99 -22.44
CA ARG A 138 19.17 29.01 -21.47
C ARG A 138 18.71 30.42 -21.87
N GLY A 139 18.07 31.13 -20.94
CA GLY A 139 17.56 32.49 -21.10
C GLY A 139 16.25 32.61 -21.89
N ARG A 140 15.63 31.50 -22.28
CA ARG A 140 14.34 31.47 -22.99
C ARG A 140 13.18 31.19 -22.05
N ILE A 141 11.97 31.42 -22.53
CA ILE A 141 10.75 30.97 -21.87
C ILE A 141 10.42 29.56 -22.37
N ALA A 142 10.13 28.62 -21.47
CA ALA A 142 9.66 27.28 -21.84
C ALA A 142 8.13 27.26 -21.86
N VAL A 143 7.55 26.67 -22.90
CA VAL A 143 6.12 26.34 -22.97
C VAL A 143 6.00 24.82 -22.84
N VAL A 144 5.28 24.37 -21.82
CA VAL A 144 5.18 22.95 -21.45
C VAL A 144 3.73 22.55 -21.22
N LYS A 145 3.46 21.25 -21.39
CA LYS A 145 2.19 20.63 -21.03
C LYS A 145 2.13 20.44 -19.51
N THR A 146 0.92 20.44 -18.95
CA THR A 146 0.70 20.05 -17.56
C THR A 146 1.03 18.57 -17.33
N VAL A 147 1.27 18.22 -16.07
CA VAL A 147 1.52 16.86 -15.58
C VAL A 147 0.42 16.38 -14.62
N PHE A 148 -0.76 17.02 -14.66
CA PHE A 148 -1.92 16.55 -13.92
C PHE A 148 -2.43 15.20 -14.47
N GLY A 149 -2.89 14.34 -13.54
CA GLY A 149 -3.20 12.94 -13.79
C GLY A 149 -4.02 12.67 -15.05
N SER A 150 -3.46 11.86 -15.94
CA SER A 150 -4.11 11.40 -17.17
C SER A 150 -3.76 9.93 -17.44
N SER A 151 -4.59 9.26 -18.24
CA SER A 151 -4.30 7.90 -18.71
C SER A 151 -2.99 7.85 -19.51
N LEU A 152 -2.68 8.91 -20.28
CA LEU A 152 -1.44 9.02 -21.04
C LEU A 152 -0.21 9.01 -20.12
N LEU A 153 -0.18 9.84 -19.09
CA LEU A 153 0.97 9.93 -18.18
C LEU A 153 1.20 8.60 -17.45
N ARG A 154 0.12 7.91 -17.06
CA ARG A 154 0.21 6.55 -16.49
C ARG A 154 0.82 5.56 -17.47
N LYS A 155 0.35 5.54 -18.73
CA LYS A 155 0.91 4.68 -19.78
C LYS A 155 2.40 4.93 -20.02
N LEU A 156 2.83 6.18 -19.89
CA LEU A 156 4.23 6.58 -20.04
C LEU A 156 5.05 6.41 -18.75
N HIS A 157 4.46 5.90 -17.66
CA HIS A 157 5.09 5.78 -16.35
C HIS A 157 5.68 7.11 -15.84
N MET A 158 4.97 8.22 -16.11
CA MET A 158 5.41 9.58 -15.78
C MET A 158 4.73 10.05 -14.49
N GLY A 159 5.46 10.00 -13.37
CA GLY A 159 5.01 10.34 -12.02
C GLY A 159 5.53 11.67 -11.49
N VAL A 160 5.28 12.79 -12.19
CA VAL A 160 5.94 14.07 -11.89
C VAL A 160 4.94 15.15 -11.46
N HIS A 161 5.19 15.82 -10.33
CA HIS A 161 4.41 16.99 -9.92
C HIS A 161 4.93 18.29 -10.56
N ARG A 162 4.08 19.31 -10.77
CA ARG A 162 4.45 20.59 -11.42
C ARG A 162 5.64 21.31 -10.78
N GLN A 163 5.86 21.09 -9.48
CA GLN A 163 7.02 21.63 -8.77
C GLN A 163 8.35 21.19 -9.40
N GLU A 164 8.43 19.95 -9.88
CA GLU A 164 9.62 19.44 -10.56
C GLU A 164 9.83 20.15 -11.91
N GLN A 165 8.76 20.41 -12.68
CA GLN A 165 8.86 21.19 -13.93
C GLN A 165 9.50 22.57 -13.68
N MET A 166 9.16 23.23 -12.56
CA MET A 166 9.79 24.50 -12.18
C MET A 166 11.25 24.33 -11.78
N GLN A 167 11.55 23.34 -10.95
CA GLN A 167 12.92 23.08 -10.49
C GLN A 167 13.84 22.80 -11.68
N VAL A 168 13.45 21.87 -12.55
CA VAL A 168 14.23 21.50 -13.74
C VAL A 168 14.39 22.71 -14.67
N ALA A 169 13.32 23.46 -14.95
CA ALA A 169 13.43 24.67 -15.78
C ALA A 169 14.45 25.68 -15.21
N ALA A 170 14.47 25.88 -13.89
CA ALA A 170 15.43 26.76 -13.23
C ALA A 170 16.88 26.25 -13.38
N GLU A 171 17.12 24.95 -13.22
CA GLU A 171 18.44 24.34 -13.35
C GLU A 171 19.04 24.46 -14.75
N TYR A 172 18.21 24.33 -15.80
CA TYR A 172 18.63 24.55 -17.19
C TYR A 172 18.75 26.04 -17.55
N GLY A 173 18.45 26.94 -16.60
CA GLY A 173 18.61 28.38 -16.74
C GLY A 173 17.56 29.01 -17.66
N LEU A 174 16.34 28.48 -17.68
CA LEU A 174 15.20 29.12 -18.36
C LEU A 174 14.84 30.42 -17.62
N ALA A 175 14.35 31.39 -18.38
CA ALA A 175 13.97 32.70 -17.85
C ALA A 175 12.50 32.75 -17.37
N GLY A 176 11.71 31.73 -17.70
CA GLY A 176 10.33 31.59 -17.25
C GLY A 176 9.66 30.35 -17.83
N LEU A 177 8.50 30.00 -17.26
CA LEU A 177 7.74 28.78 -17.58
C LEU A 177 6.27 29.13 -17.87
N ILE A 178 5.71 28.55 -18.91
CA ILE A 178 4.28 28.64 -19.23
C ILE A 178 3.75 27.22 -19.32
N VAL A 179 2.70 26.93 -18.57
CA VAL A 179 2.08 25.59 -18.51
C VAL A 179 0.67 25.67 -19.10
N TYR A 180 0.30 24.70 -19.93
CA TYR A 180 -1.06 24.56 -20.45
C TYR A 180 -1.52 23.10 -20.42
N THR A 181 -2.83 22.88 -20.33
CA THR A 181 -3.42 21.53 -20.34
C THR A 181 -3.70 21.11 -21.78
N ASP A 182 -2.79 20.33 -22.38
CA ASP A 182 -2.94 19.86 -23.76
C ASP A 182 -4.09 18.83 -23.86
N PRO A 183 -5.03 18.95 -24.84
CA PRO A 183 -6.11 17.98 -25.03
C PRO A 183 -5.65 16.54 -25.29
N GLN A 184 -4.37 16.29 -25.57
CA GLN A 184 -3.81 14.94 -25.62
C GLN A 184 -4.02 14.16 -24.30
N LEU A 185 -4.14 14.88 -23.18
CA LEU A 185 -4.34 14.30 -21.85
C LEU A 185 -5.76 13.78 -21.62
N ASP A 186 -6.69 14.11 -22.51
CA ASP A 186 -8.13 13.89 -22.35
C ASP A 186 -8.61 12.57 -22.97
N GLY A 187 -7.70 11.79 -23.56
CA GLY A 187 -8.04 10.55 -24.25
C GLY A 187 -8.94 10.79 -25.46
N GLU A 188 -10.06 10.06 -25.54
CA GLU A 188 -10.94 10.10 -26.72
C GLU A 188 -11.95 11.25 -26.69
N LEU A 189 -12.26 11.81 -25.52
CA LEU A 189 -13.32 12.82 -25.33
C LEU A 189 -12.82 14.23 -25.62
N THR A 190 -12.47 14.49 -26.88
CA THR A 190 -11.88 15.76 -27.33
C THR A 190 -12.66 16.40 -28.48
N GLU A 191 -12.50 17.72 -28.66
CA GLU A 191 -12.99 18.43 -29.86
C GLU A 191 -12.42 17.83 -31.16
N ALA A 192 -11.19 17.32 -31.13
CA ALA A 192 -10.55 16.69 -32.29
C ALA A 192 -11.32 15.44 -32.76
N ASN A 193 -11.96 14.74 -31.81
CA ASN A 193 -12.77 13.55 -32.04
C ASN A 193 -14.26 13.86 -32.21
N GLY A 194 -14.64 15.15 -32.32
CA GLY A 194 -16.00 15.58 -32.63
C GLY A 194 -16.91 15.76 -31.42
N TYR A 195 -16.37 15.72 -30.19
CA TYR A 195 -17.14 16.05 -28.98
C TYR A 195 -17.21 17.57 -28.78
N GLU A 196 -18.38 18.07 -28.40
CA GLU A 196 -18.53 19.47 -27.99
C GLU A 196 -17.86 19.68 -26.62
N ALA A 197 -17.34 20.89 -26.40
CA ALA A 197 -16.71 21.24 -25.14
C ALA A 197 -17.76 21.65 -24.09
N PHE A 198 -17.47 21.44 -22.82
CA PHE A 198 -18.34 21.87 -21.72
C PHE A 198 -18.61 23.39 -21.81
N PRO A 199 -19.87 23.84 -21.65
CA PRO A 199 -21.03 23.11 -21.10
C PRO A 199 -21.85 22.29 -22.09
N ASP A 200 -21.58 22.37 -23.39
CA ASP A 200 -22.42 21.73 -24.43
C ASP A 200 -22.05 20.25 -24.67
N GLY A 201 -20.86 19.82 -24.23
CA GLY A 201 -20.44 18.43 -24.28
C GLY A 201 -19.36 18.06 -23.25
N PRO A 202 -18.88 16.81 -23.27
CA PRO A 202 -17.95 16.30 -22.25
C PRO A 202 -16.51 16.75 -22.46
N ALA A 203 -16.15 17.30 -23.62
CA ALA A 203 -14.76 17.67 -23.87
C ALA A 203 -14.34 18.86 -23.02
N ARG A 204 -13.04 18.95 -22.73
CA ARG A 204 -12.46 20.03 -21.92
C ARG A 204 -12.77 21.41 -22.53
N PRO A 205 -13.22 22.40 -21.72
CA PRO A 205 -13.38 23.78 -22.18
C PRO A 205 -12.08 24.37 -22.74
N PRO A 206 -12.11 24.98 -23.94
CA PRO A 206 -10.92 25.60 -24.54
C PRO A 206 -10.27 26.70 -23.71
N SER A 207 -11.09 27.38 -22.90
CA SER A 207 -10.62 28.45 -22.03
C SER A 207 -10.18 27.97 -20.65
N MET A 208 -10.25 26.67 -20.33
CA MET A 208 -9.91 26.13 -19.00
C MET A 208 -8.46 26.50 -18.61
N ILE A 209 -8.29 27.00 -17.38
CA ILE A 209 -6.98 27.31 -16.80
C ILE A 209 -6.79 26.50 -15.52
N GLU A 210 -5.76 25.66 -15.50
CA GLU A 210 -5.38 24.87 -14.33
C GLU A 210 -4.53 25.73 -13.36
N ARG A 211 -5.09 26.10 -12.20
CA ARG A 211 -4.35 26.74 -11.12
C ARG A 211 -3.56 25.71 -10.32
N GLY A 212 -2.69 26.15 -9.43
CA GLY A 212 -1.98 25.23 -8.55
C GLY A 212 -0.70 25.79 -7.97
N VAL A 213 0.03 24.93 -7.27
CA VAL A 213 1.31 25.22 -6.65
C VAL A 213 2.46 24.85 -7.58
N MET A 214 3.46 25.73 -7.67
CA MET A 214 4.73 25.45 -8.36
C MET A 214 5.95 25.35 -7.44
N SER A 215 5.86 25.84 -6.21
CA SER A 215 6.95 25.80 -5.24
C SER A 215 6.43 25.99 -3.82
N PHE A 216 7.31 26.28 -2.87
CA PHE A 216 6.96 26.55 -1.47
C PHE A 216 7.66 27.82 -0.98
N ALA A 217 7.20 28.33 0.18
CA ALA A 217 7.76 29.52 0.80
C ALA A 217 9.29 29.38 1.01
N GLY A 218 10.06 30.37 0.55
CA GLY A 218 11.52 30.39 0.72
C GLY A 218 12.32 29.56 -0.28
N SER A 219 11.69 28.97 -1.30
CA SER A 219 12.37 28.27 -2.39
C SER A 219 13.40 29.16 -3.13
N THR A 220 14.57 28.60 -3.40
CA THR A 220 15.69 29.31 -4.08
C THR A 220 15.67 29.15 -5.59
N PHE A 221 14.81 28.28 -6.14
CA PHE A 221 14.74 27.95 -7.56
C PHE A 221 13.50 28.51 -8.27
N ALA A 222 12.73 29.38 -7.61
CA ALA A 222 11.51 29.93 -8.19
C ALA A 222 11.79 30.90 -9.36
N ILE A 223 11.35 30.54 -10.57
CA ILE A 223 11.32 31.40 -11.77
C ILE A 223 9.88 31.87 -12.08
N PRO A 224 9.68 32.97 -12.84
CA PRO A 224 8.34 33.37 -13.25
C PRO A 224 7.62 32.24 -13.98
N ALA A 225 6.41 31.88 -13.53
CA ALA A 225 5.59 30.86 -14.13
C ALA A 225 4.12 31.26 -14.17
N MET A 226 3.40 30.86 -15.22
CA MET A 226 1.97 31.15 -15.38
C MET A 226 1.23 29.97 -16.04
N PRO A 227 0.02 29.62 -15.57
CA PRO A 227 -0.87 28.76 -16.33
C PRO A 227 -1.58 29.57 -17.43
N ILE A 228 -1.83 28.93 -18.57
CA ILE A 228 -2.67 29.47 -19.64
C ILE A 228 -3.64 28.40 -20.14
N ALA A 229 -4.74 28.87 -20.74
CA ALA A 229 -5.67 28.00 -21.42
C ALA A 229 -5.07 27.39 -22.68
N PHE A 230 -5.49 26.18 -23.06
CA PHE A 230 -4.98 25.57 -24.30
C PHE A 230 -5.37 26.38 -25.53
N ALA A 231 -6.52 27.08 -25.53
CA ALA A 231 -6.90 27.98 -26.61
C ALA A 231 -5.88 29.13 -26.80
N ASP A 232 -5.27 29.60 -25.72
CA ASP A 232 -4.25 30.64 -25.74
C ASP A 232 -2.85 30.10 -26.04
N ALA A 233 -2.62 28.80 -25.85
CA ALA A 233 -1.39 28.13 -26.26
C ALA A 233 -1.31 27.93 -27.79
N ILE A 234 -2.44 27.75 -28.49
CA ILE A 234 -2.50 27.56 -29.96
C ILE A 234 -1.69 28.60 -30.76
N PRO A 235 -1.90 29.93 -30.62
CA PRO A 235 -1.13 30.93 -31.36
C PRO A 235 0.37 30.92 -31.00
N ILE A 236 0.71 30.61 -29.75
CA ILE A 236 2.09 30.52 -29.27
C ILE A 236 2.79 29.32 -29.93
N LEU A 237 2.14 28.17 -29.97
CA LEU A 237 2.70 26.95 -30.57
C LEU A 237 2.73 27.03 -32.11
N ARG A 238 1.70 27.59 -32.75
CA ARG A 238 1.68 27.83 -34.21
C ARG A 238 2.83 28.69 -34.68
N ALA A 239 3.24 29.68 -33.89
CA ALA A 239 4.38 30.53 -34.21
C ALA A 239 5.74 29.79 -34.18
N LEU A 240 5.77 28.56 -33.66
CA LEU A 240 6.93 27.66 -33.77
C LEU A 240 6.88 26.75 -35.01
N ASN A 241 5.75 26.65 -35.73
CA ASN A 241 5.63 25.75 -36.88
C ASN A 241 6.77 25.99 -37.89
N GLY A 242 7.52 24.94 -38.23
CA GLY A 242 8.67 24.99 -39.12
C GLY A 242 9.99 25.49 -38.50
N TYR A 243 10.04 25.76 -37.19
CA TYR A 243 11.25 26.19 -36.48
C TYR A 243 11.75 25.12 -35.50
N GLY A 244 12.96 24.62 -35.74
CA GLY A 244 13.51 23.48 -35.00
C GLY A 244 12.84 22.15 -35.36
N PRO A 245 13.34 21.03 -34.81
CA PRO A 245 12.73 19.73 -35.04
C PRO A 245 11.26 19.67 -34.61
N SER A 246 10.46 18.89 -35.32
CA SER A 246 9.12 18.49 -34.88
C SER A 246 9.23 17.54 -33.68
N ALA A 247 8.25 17.56 -32.78
CA ALA A 247 8.12 16.56 -31.71
C ALA A 247 8.16 15.10 -32.24
N THR A 248 7.70 14.88 -33.48
CA THR A 248 7.74 13.56 -34.15
C THR A 248 9.15 13.09 -34.54
N GLU A 249 10.14 13.97 -34.52
CA GLU A 249 11.55 13.64 -34.80
C GLU A 249 12.28 13.15 -33.54
N PHE A 250 11.64 13.21 -32.38
CA PHE A 250 12.14 12.69 -31.10
C PHE A 250 11.53 11.30 -30.77
N GLY A 251 11.90 10.75 -29.62
CA GLY A 251 11.39 9.48 -29.12
C GLY A 251 9.89 9.49 -28.79
N GLU A 252 9.34 8.32 -28.47
CA GLU A 252 7.90 8.09 -28.22
C GLU A 252 7.29 9.08 -27.22
N ARG A 253 8.05 9.50 -26.19
CA ARG A 253 7.65 10.47 -25.17
C ARG A 253 7.26 11.86 -25.70
N TRP A 254 7.78 12.24 -26.86
CA TRP A 254 7.44 13.49 -27.55
C TRP A 254 6.28 13.32 -28.53
N GLN A 255 5.98 12.09 -28.95
CA GLN A 255 5.01 11.85 -30.00
C GLN A 255 3.57 12.16 -29.52
N GLY A 256 2.80 12.74 -30.44
CA GLY A 256 1.39 13.09 -30.26
C GLY A 256 1.15 14.60 -30.15
N GLY A 257 0.18 14.97 -29.32
CA GLY A 257 -0.32 16.34 -29.16
C GLY A 257 -1.78 16.49 -29.61
N GLY A 258 -2.59 17.12 -28.77
CA GLY A 258 -4.04 17.25 -28.94
C GLY A 258 -4.45 18.38 -29.86
N LEU A 259 -3.53 19.24 -30.33
CA LEU A 259 -3.85 20.47 -31.07
C LEU A 259 -3.57 20.41 -32.58
N ASN A 260 -3.24 19.24 -33.14
CA ASN A 260 -2.96 19.08 -34.58
C ASN A 260 -4.12 19.57 -35.46
N TYR A 261 -5.38 19.30 -35.05
CA TYR A 261 -6.59 19.75 -35.76
C TYR A 261 -6.76 21.28 -35.75
N LYS A 262 -6.02 21.98 -34.89
CA LYS A 262 -5.89 23.43 -34.86
C LYS A 262 -4.54 23.87 -35.47
N ASP A 263 -3.97 23.16 -36.43
CA ASP A 263 -2.76 23.57 -37.18
C ASP A 263 -1.52 23.82 -36.29
N VAL A 264 -1.41 23.15 -35.14
CA VAL A 264 -0.20 23.15 -34.32
C VAL A 264 0.63 21.93 -34.70
N HIS A 265 1.89 22.12 -35.14
CA HIS A 265 2.74 21.02 -35.60
C HIS A 265 3.75 20.55 -34.53
N TYR A 266 3.71 21.15 -33.34
CA TYR A 266 4.59 20.83 -32.20
C TYR A 266 6.09 20.88 -32.53
N ASN A 267 6.51 21.82 -33.37
CA ASN A 267 7.90 22.19 -33.52
C ASN A 267 8.45 22.81 -32.23
N VAL A 268 9.68 22.45 -31.86
CA VAL A 268 10.26 22.81 -30.55
C VAL A 268 10.87 24.21 -30.49
N GLY A 269 11.08 24.86 -31.63
CA GLY A 269 11.74 26.15 -31.72
C GLY A 269 13.28 26.05 -31.69
N PRO A 270 13.97 27.14 -31.30
CA PRO A 270 13.43 28.36 -30.69
C PRO A 270 12.57 29.17 -31.65
N SER A 271 11.69 30.01 -31.10
CA SER A 271 10.93 30.99 -31.88
C SER A 271 11.84 31.90 -32.73
N PRO A 272 11.35 32.47 -33.85
CA PRO A 272 12.11 33.49 -34.61
C PRO A 272 12.54 34.68 -33.75
N ASN A 273 13.63 35.37 -34.12
CA ASN A 273 14.19 36.47 -33.31
C ASN A 273 13.21 37.64 -33.06
N ASN A 274 12.25 37.88 -33.96
CA ASN A 274 11.22 38.91 -33.79
C ASN A 274 9.99 38.41 -33.03
N ILE A 275 9.82 37.11 -32.87
CA ILE A 275 8.66 36.51 -32.20
C ILE A 275 9.07 36.10 -30.78
N VAL A 276 8.53 36.79 -29.79
CA VAL A 276 8.92 36.64 -28.38
C VAL A 276 7.68 36.54 -27.48
N LEU A 277 7.84 35.91 -26.33
CA LEU A 277 6.84 35.93 -25.27
C LEU A 277 7.23 36.97 -24.22
N ASN A 278 6.25 37.76 -23.78
CA ASN A 278 6.34 38.53 -22.55
C ASN A 278 5.60 37.78 -21.44
N LEU A 279 6.34 37.40 -20.40
CA LEU A 279 5.85 36.74 -19.20
C LEU A 279 6.07 37.68 -18.00
N CYS A 280 4.98 38.19 -17.44
CA CYS A 280 4.98 38.99 -16.23
C CYS A 280 4.26 38.22 -15.13
N ASN A 281 4.93 38.04 -14.00
CA ASN A 281 4.35 37.52 -12.77
C ASN A 281 4.81 38.37 -11.58
N LYS A 282 3.86 39.03 -10.91
CA LYS A 282 4.10 39.82 -9.69
C LYS A 282 3.08 39.42 -8.62
N PRO A 283 3.25 38.24 -8.00
CA PRO A 283 2.39 37.78 -6.92
C PRO A 283 2.48 38.68 -5.70
N ILE A 284 1.47 38.58 -4.84
CA ILE A 284 1.40 39.24 -3.54
C ILE A 284 1.57 38.16 -2.46
N PHE A 285 2.33 38.46 -1.41
CA PHE A 285 2.60 37.55 -0.29
C PHE A 285 2.12 38.19 1.02
N PRO A 286 0.81 38.16 1.31
CA PRO A 286 0.30 38.67 2.57
C PRO A 286 0.55 37.66 3.70
N ASP A 287 0.64 38.18 4.93
CA ASP A 287 0.40 37.37 6.12
C ASP A 287 -1.09 36.99 6.09
N GLY A 288 -1.36 35.68 6.03
CA GLY A 288 -2.71 35.13 5.92
C GLY A 288 -3.06 34.24 7.11
N GLN A 289 -4.31 33.82 7.17
CA GLN A 289 -4.79 32.87 8.17
C GLN A 289 -5.45 31.69 7.48
N VAL A 290 -5.29 30.51 8.08
CA VAL A 290 -6.02 29.27 7.72
C VAL A 290 -6.84 28.80 8.92
N HIS A 291 -8.03 28.28 8.65
CA HIS A 291 -9.01 27.92 9.68
C HIS A 291 -9.41 26.44 9.58
N HIS A 292 -9.10 25.66 10.62
CA HIS A 292 -9.47 24.25 10.69
C HIS A 292 -10.69 24.05 11.56
N VAL A 293 -11.57 23.13 11.16
CA VAL A 293 -12.69 22.69 11.99
C VAL A 293 -12.41 21.28 12.47
N ILE A 294 -12.33 21.12 13.79
CA ILE A 294 -12.01 19.87 14.44
C ILE A 294 -13.20 19.41 15.27
N GLY A 295 -13.83 18.32 14.86
CA GLY A 295 -14.90 17.64 15.56
C GLY A 295 -14.34 16.49 16.40
N THR A 296 -14.88 16.27 17.60
CA THR A 296 -14.43 15.19 18.49
C THR A 296 -15.60 14.39 19.02
N ILE A 297 -15.51 13.07 18.88
CA ILE A 297 -16.41 12.09 19.48
C ILE A 297 -15.58 11.28 20.50
N PRO A 298 -15.77 11.46 21.81
CA PRO A 298 -14.98 10.76 22.82
C PRO A 298 -15.17 9.25 22.81
N GLY A 299 -14.07 8.50 22.93
CA GLY A 299 -14.12 7.04 23.10
C GLY A 299 -14.58 6.60 24.48
N SER A 300 -15.25 5.45 24.58
CA SER A 300 -15.74 4.88 25.84
C SER A 300 -14.74 3.97 26.56
N THR A 301 -13.90 3.25 25.80
CA THR A 301 -13.05 2.16 26.33
C THR A 301 -11.59 2.58 26.35
N PHE A 302 -11.11 3.16 25.26
CA PHE A 302 -9.76 3.67 25.05
C PHE A 302 -9.83 5.12 24.55
N PRO A 303 -10.24 6.09 25.40
CA PRO A 303 -10.42 7.48 25.01
C PRO A 303 -9.13 8.18 24.53
N ASP A 304 -7.98 7.62 24.87
CA ASP A 304 -6.64 8.09 24.49
C ASP A 304 -6.11 7.45 23.20
N GLU A 305 -6.82 6.48 22.63
CA GLU A 305 -6.58 5.96 21.28
C GLU A 305 -7.48 6.71 20.29
N VAL A 306 -6.90 7.17 19.17
CA VAL A 306 -7.57 8.09 18.25
C VAL A 306 -7.61 7.53 16.83
N ILE A 307 -8.79 7.58 16.22
CA ILE A 307 -9.00 7.40 14.78
C ILE A 307 -9.38 8.76 14.18
N MET A 308 -8.64 9.20 13.17
CA MET A 308 -8.91 10.44 12.49
C MET A 308 -9.52 10.20 11.11
N LEU A 309 -10.41 11.09 10.71
CA LEU A 309 -10.88 11.21 9.35
C LEU A 309 -10.97 12.67 8.95
N GLY A 310 -10.65 12.98 7.71
CA GLY A 310 -10.71 14.36 7.26
C GLY A 310 -10.50 14.56 5.78
N THR A 311 -10.53 15.83 5.42
CA THR A 311 -10.22 16.33 4.08
C THR A 311 -10.05 17.84 4.17
N HIS A 312 -9.51 18.43 3.11
CA HIS A 312 -9.43 19.86 2.97
C HIS A 312 -10.73 20.47 2.48
N ARG A 313 -10.95 21.71 2.86
CA ARG A 313 -12.13 22.49 2.50
C ARG A 313 -11.83 23.56 1.46
N ASP A 314 -10.60 24.06 1.43
CA ASP A 314 -10.19 25.08 0.47
C ASP A 314 -10.07 24.51 -0.95
N SER A 315 -10.34 25.38 -1.92
CA SER A 315 -10.26 25.10 -3.35
C SER A 315 -9.75 26.33 -4.11
N TRP A 316 -9.12 26.14 -5.27
CA TRP A 316 -8.71 27.26 -6.14
C TRP A 316 -9.88 28.04 -6.78
N SER A 317 -11.04 27.41 -6.89
CA SER A 317 -12.18 27.79 -7.73
C SER A 317 -13.46 27.25 -7.04
N PRO A 318 -14.64 27.08 -7.68
CA PRO A 318 -15.81 26.54 -6.96
C PRO A 318 -15.56 25.19 -6.28
N GLY A 319 -14.69 24.35 -6.85
CA GLY A 319 -14.14 23.18 -6.15
C GLY A 319 -15.16 22.08 -5.90
N ALA A 320 -16.09 21.86 -6.83
CA ALA A 320 -17.16 20.88 -6.65
C ALA A 320 -16.60 19.45 -6.53
N GLY A 321 -15.57 19.12 -7.31
CA GLY A 321 -14.84 17.86 -7.27
C GLY A 321 -13.65 17.87 -6.32
N ASP A 322 -12.82 18.92 -6.33
CA ASP A 322 -11.64 19.03 -5.45
C ASP A 322 -11.90 20.00 -4.28
N GLY A 323 -11.85 19.48 -3.05
CA GLY A 323 -12.21 20.18 -1.81
C GLY A 323 -13.66 19.95 -1.38
N SER A 324 -14.65 20.39 -2.17
CA SER A 324 -16.07 20.32 -1.74
C SER A 324 -16.65 18.91 -1.81
N SER A 325 -16.22 18.07 -2.77
CA SER A 325 -16.69 16.68 -2.88
C SER A 325 -16.36 15.90 -1.60
N GLY A 326 -15.09 15.87 -1.20
CA GLY A 326 -14.65 15.29 0.07
C GLY A 326 -15.33 15.92 1.28
N SER A 327 -15.40 17.26 1.33
CA SER A 327 -16.04 17.98 2.43
C SER A 327 -17.53 17.64 2.59
N SER A 328 -18.25 17.45 1.48
CA SER A 328 -19.66 17.05 1.50
C SER A 328 -19.84 15.64 2.07
N ALA A 329 -18.98 14.70 1.68
CA ALA A 329 -18.95 13.34 2.22
C ALA A 329 -18.61 13.34 3.71
N LEU A 330 -17.60 14.12 4.14
CA LEU A 330 -17.24 14.24 5.55
C LEU A 330 -18.41 14.76 6.41
N ASN A 331 -19.14 15.75 5.91
CA ASN A 331 -20.33 16.27 6.60
C ASN A 331 -21.44 15.21 6.73
N GLU A 332 -21.62 14.36 5.73
CA GLU A 332 -22.59 13.27 5.78
C GLU A 332 -22.15 12.14 6.72
N VAL A 333 -20.84 11.81 6.77
CA VAL A 333 -20.27 10.92 7.79
C VAL A 333 -20.51 11.49 9.19
N ALA A 334 -20.25 12.78 9.41
CA ALA A 334 -20.50 13.46 10.67
C ALA A 334 -21.97 13.37 11.09
N ARG A 335 -22.90 13.58 10.14
CA ARG A 335 -24.35 13.45 10.38
C ARG A 335 -24.75 12.03 10.74
N SER A 336 -24.18 11.04 10.06
CA SER A 336 -24.42 9.61 10.31
C SER A 336 -23.98 9.22 11.72
N PHE A 337 -22.76 9.59 12.11
CA PHE A 337 -22.26 9.37 13.46
C PHE A 337 -23.05 10.12 14.53
N GLY A 338 -23.40 11.39 14.30
CA GLY A 338 -24.29 12.15 15.18
C GLY A 338 -25.64 11.44 15.40
N THR A 339 -26.21 10.86 14.35
CA THR A 339 -27.45 10.08 14.41
C THR A 339 -27.26 8.80 15.25
N ALA A 340 -26.15 8.09 15.08
CA ALA A 340 -25.83 6.89 15.86
C ALA A 340 -25.58 7.22 17.35
N LEU A 341 -24.87 8.31 17.64
CA LEU A 341 -24.64 8.81 19.01
C LEU A 341 -25.96 9.15 19.71
N ALA A 342 -26.89 9.80 19.00
CA ALA A 342 -28.23 10.09 19.53
C ALA A 342 -29.05 8.82 19.84
N GLN A 343 -28.71 7.69 19.22
CA GLN A 343 -29.30 6.37 19.49
C GLN A 343 -28.54 5.56 20.56
N GLY A 344 -27.47 6.12 21.14
CA GLY A 344 -26.72 5.51 22.23
C GLY A 344 -25.49 4.70 21.79
N TRP A 345 -25.08 4.77 20.52
CA TRP A 345 -23.77 4.27 20.12
C TRP A 345 -22.67 5.09 20.82
N ALA A 346 -21.61 4.42 21.24
CA ALA A 346 -20.39 5.05 21.73
C ALA A 346 -19.19 4.26 21.18
N PRO A 347 -18.25 4.89 20.46
CA PRO A 347 -17.08 4.19 19.93
C PRO A 347 -16.13 3.80 21.06
N SER A 348 -15.40 2.70 20.91
CA SER A 348 -14.35 2.31 21.88
C SER A 348 -13.23 3.34 21.92
N ARG A 349 -12.88 3.93 20.78
CA ARG A 349 -11.81 4.93 20.61
C ARG A 349 -12.37 6.31 20.30
N THR A 350 -11.56 7.33 20.55
CA THR A 350 -11.92 8.71 20.18
C THR A 350 -11.85 8.87 18.66
N ILE A 351 -12.89 9.46 18.07
CA ILE A 351 -12.92 9.83 16.65
C ILE A 351 -12.69 11.33 16.52
N ILE A 352 -11.74 11.74 15.69
CA ILE A 352 -11.51 13.15 15.35
C ILE A 352 -11.86 13.39 13.88
N LEU A 353 -12.84 14.25 13.62
CA LEU A 353 -13.17 14.75 12.29
C LEU A 353 -12.36 16.01 12.03
N ALA A 354 -11.64 16.08 10.91
CA ALA A 354 -10.81 17.22 10.54
C ALA A 354 -11.21 17.79 9.19
N SER A 355 -11.72 19.02 9.18
CA SER A 355 -11.89 19.83 7.98
C SER A 355 -10.75 20.83 7.92
N PHE A 356 -9.69 20.48 7.19
CA PHE A 356 -8.48 21.28 7.06
C PHE A 356 -8.66 22.43 6.05
N GLU A 357 -7.75 23.38 6.10
CA GLU A 357 -7.71 24.54 5.19
C GLU A 357 -6.25 24.85 4.85
N GLY A 358 -6.01 25.30 3.62
CA GLY A 358 -4.71 25.71 3.09
C GLY A 358 -4.01 24.61 2.30
N VAL A 359 -4.65 23.48 2.03
CA VAL A 359 -4.05 22.37 1.30
C VAL A 359 -3.59 22.78 -0.09
N GLU A 360 -4.40 23.61 -0.76
CA GLU A 360 -4.11 24.16 -2.08
C GLU A 360 -2.90 25.07 -2.09
N PHE A 361 -2.46 25.56 -0.93
CA PHE A 361 -1.29 26.42 -0.77
C PHE A 361 -0.05 25.68 -0.24
N SER A 362 -0.01 24.35 -0.40
CA SER A 362 1.05 23.43 0.09
C SER A 362 0.94 23.04 1.56
N LEU A 363 -0.29 22.86 2.06
CA LEU A 363 -0.56 22.30 3.38
C LEU A 363 0.03 23.07 4.59
N PRO A 364 0.26 24.41 4.58
CA PRO A 364 0.80 25.11 5.75
C PRO A 364 -0.03 24.91 7.02
N GLY A 365 -1.35 24.69 6.92
CA GLY A 365 -2.21 24.52 8.09
C GLY A 365 -2.15 23.14 8.74
N THR A 366 -2.14 22.06 7.95
CA THR A 366 -2.23 20.69 8.47
C THR A 366 -1.03 20.30 9.31
N GLN A 367 0.18 20.67 8.87
CA GLN A 367 1.40 20.42 9.63
C GLN A 367 1.44 21.24 10.93
N ASP A 368 1.16 22.54 10.86
CA ASP A 368 1.15 23.42 12.04
C ASP A 368 0.14 22.96 13.09
N TRP A 369 -1.04 22.51 12.64
CA TRP A 369 -2.05 21.95 13.53
C TRP A 369 -1.56 20.66 14.19
N TRP A 370 -0.91 19.76 13.44
CA TRP A 370 -0.36 18.53 13.99
C TRP A 370 0.73 18.80 15.04
N GLU A 371 1.67 19.71 14.77
CA GLU A 371 2.74 20.09 15.69
C GLU A 371 2.20 20.63 17.03
N GLN A 372 1.11 21.41 16.98
CA GLN A 372 0.42 21.90 18.19
C GLN A 372 -0.32 20.79 18.95
N ASN A 373 -0.62 19.68 18.29
CA ASN A 373 -1.32 18.51 18.83
C ASN A 373 -0.41 17.28 18.94
N HIS A 374 0.88 17.47 19.24
CA HIS A 374 1.90 16.41 19.33
C HIS A 374 1.58 15.20 20.23
N TRP A 375 0.58 15.30 21.12
CA TRP A 375 0.08 14.14 21.88
C TRP A 375 -0.49 13.05 20.96
N LEU A 376 -0.97 13.42 19.75
CA LEU A 376 -1.41 12.50 18.71
C LEU A 376 -0.30 11.57 18.22
N ASN A 377 0.99 11.94 18.39
CA ASN A 377 2.11 11.07 18.05
C ASN A 377 2.15 9.76 18.85
N THR A 378 1.46 9.68 19.99
CA THR A 378 1.34 8.45 20.79
C THR A 378 -0.08 7.90 20.86
N SER A 379 -1.05 8.60 20.27
CA SER A 379 -2.48 8.33 20.43
C SER A 379 -3.19 8.01 19.11
N ALA A 380 -2.83 8.69 18.01
CA ALA A 380 -3.46 8.50 16.72
C ALA A 380 -2.92 7.25 16.02
N PHE A 381 -3.82 6.33 15.70
CA PHE A 381 -3.52 5.16 14.88
C PHE A 381 -3.63 5.48 13.39
N ALA A 382 -4.77 6.05 12.95
CA ALA A 382 -5.08 6.19 11.54
C ALA A 382 -5.61 7.57 11.15
N TYR A 383 -5.38 7.96 9.90
CA TYR A 383 -6.07 9.06 9.22
C TYR A 383 -6.67 8.60 7.88
N LEU A 384 -8.00 8.62 7.78
CA LEU A 384 -8.72 8.28 6.55
C LEU A 384 -9.09 9.55 5.82
N ASN A 385 -8.51 9.74 4.63
CA ASN A 385 -8.66 10.92 3.79
C ASN A 385 -9.54 10.64 2.57
N VAL A 386 -10.31 11.64 2.17
CA VAL A 386 -11.04 11.64 0.89
C VAL A 386 -10.88 13.02 0.26
N VAL A 387 -9.95 13.16 -0.70
CA VAL A 387 -9.84 14.41 -1.48
C VAL A 387 -11.11 14.62 -2.32
N SER A 388 -11.43 13.64 -3.17
CA SER A 388 -12.61 13.62 -4.01
C SER A 388 -13.45 12.39 -3.71
N ALA A 389 -14.67 12.61 -3.21
CA ALA A 389 -15.60 11.54 -2.90
C ALA A 389 -16.24 10.98 -4.18
N GLY A 390 -16.40 11.81 -5.19
CA GLY A 390 -16.89 11.46 -6.51
C GLY A 390 -16.55 12.56 -7.51
N ALA A 391 -15.81 12.22 -8.56
CA ALA A 391 -15.61 13.09 -9.73
C ALA A 391 -15.54 12.33 -11.05
N ALA A 392 -15.46 10.99 -11.00
CA ALA A 392 -15.51 10.10 -12.16
C ALA A 392 -15.74 8.65 -11.68
N SER A 393 -15.42 7.64 -12.50
CA SER A 393 -15.86 6.25 -12.25
C SER A 393 -14.83 5.31 -11.62
N LYS A 394 -13.54 5.66 -11.58
CA LYS A 394 -12.49 4.75 -11.09
C LYS A 394 -12.31 4.86 -9.58
N PHE A 395 -12.65 3.80 -8.86
CA PHE A 395 -12.36 3.70 -7.43
C PHE A 395 -10.85 3.49 -7.18
N HIS A 396 -10.30 4.17 -6.18
CA HIS A 396 -8.92 3.98 -5.73
C HIS A 396 -8.83 3.92 -4.21
N VAL A 397 -7.80 3.21 -3.72
CA VAL A 397 -7.37 3.22 -2.33
C VAL A 397 -5.84 3.24 -2.33
N GLN A 398 -5.25 4.26 -1.71
CA GLN A 398 -3.79 4.43 -1.65
C GLN A 398 -3.32 4.84 -0.26
N GLY A 399 -2.21 4.26 0.21
CA GLY A 399 -1.58 4.67 1.46
C GLY A 399 -0.98 3.51 2.25
N SER A 400 -1.17 3.53 3.56
CA SER A 400 -0.63 2.52 4.46
C SER A 400 -1.33 1.17 4.29
N PRO A 401 -0.58 0.06 4.09
CA PRO A 401 -1.14 -1.29 4.01
C PRO A 401 -1.79 -1.72 5.34
N LEU A 402 -1.45 -1.09 6.48
CA LEU A 402 -2.10 -1.43 7.76
C LEU A 402 -3.61 -1.16 7.76
N LEU A 403 -4.10 -0.32 6.84
CA LEU A 403 -5.52 0.00 6.72
C LEU A 403 -6.28 -0.89 5.73
N GLY A 404 -5.61 -1.84 5.06
CA GLY A 404 -6.24 -2.69 4.04
C GLY A 404 -7.40 -3.53 4.56
N ARG A 405 -7.26 -4.17 5.74
CA ARG A 405 -8.37 -4.89 6.40
C ARG A 405 -9.59 -4.00 6.68
N ALA A 406 -9.40 -2.76 7.11
CA ALA A 406 -10.51 -1.82 7.35
C ALA A 406 -11.16 -1.35 6.03
N MET A 407 -10.35 -1.15 4.98
CA MET A 407 -10.86 -0.79 3.66
C MET A 407 -11.64 -1.94 3.03
N ARG A 408 -11.15 -3.17 3.13
CA ARG A 408 -11.89 -4.39 2.70
C ARG A 408 -13.21 -4.57 3.44
N TYR A 409 -13.25 -4.24 4.73
CA TYR A 409 -14.51 -4.23 5.48
C TYR A 409 -15.50 -3.20 4.92
N GLY A 410 -15.06 -1.97 4.67
CA GLY A 410 -15.90 -0.92 4.11
C GLY A 410 -16.39 -1.25 2.69
N THR A 411 -15.50 -1.70 1.81
CA THR A 411 -15.83 -2.00 0.41
C THR A 411 -16.62 -3.29 0.25
N GLY A 412 -16.43 -4.29 1.11
CA GLY A 412 -17.18 -5.55 1.09
C GLY A 412 -18.65 -5.43 1.54
N LEU A 413 -19.05 -4.29 2.12
CA LEU A 413 -20.42 -4.03 2.58
C LEU A 413 -21.17 -3.01 1.73
N VAL A 414 -20.50 -2.40 0.75
CA VAL A 414 -21.08 -1.36 -0.09
C VAL A 414 -21.14 -1.87 -1.53
N LEU A 415 -22.30 -1.75 -2.17
CA LEU A 415 -22.50 -2.15 -3.56
C LEU A 415 -21.79 -1.20 -4.52
N ASP A 416 -21.32 -1.74 -5.64
CA ASP A 416 -20.84 -0.92 -6.76
C ASP A 416 -22.00 -0.06 -7.32
N PRO A 417 -21.85 1.27 -7.40
CA PRO A 417 -22.86 2.16 -7.97
C PRO A 417 -23.08 1.95 -9.48
N ASN A 418 -22.19 1.26 -10.19
CA ASN A 418 -22.40 0.88 -11.59
C ASN A 418 -23.36 -0.33 -11.68
N ILE A 419 -24.66 -0.04 -11.80
CA ILE A 419 -25.82 -0.98 -11.81
C ILE A 419 -25.72 -2.13 -12.85
N ASN A 420 -24.72 -2.12 -13.75
CA ASN A 420 -24.48 -3.21 -14.70
C ASN A 420 -23.71 -4.40 -14.10
N ALA A 421 -23.25 -4.31 -12.85
CA ALA A 421 -22.61 -5.39 -12.11
C ALA A 421 -23.63 -6.19 -11.27
N ASN A 422 -23.55 -7.52 -11.30
CA ASN A 422 -24.52 -8.48 -10.73
C ASN A 422 -24.63 -8.44 -9.19
N ASN A 423 -25.14 -7.36 -8.58
CA ASN A 423 -25.12 -7.14 -7.11
C ASN A 423 -23.70 -7.28 -6.52
N GLN A 424 -22.68 -6.84 -7.25
CA GLN A 424 -21.30 -6.88 -6.77
C GLN A 424 -21.05 -5.77 -5.75
N THR A 425 -20.20 -6.06 -4.79
CA THR A 425 -19.68 -5.10 -3.82
C THR A 425 -18.52 -4.31 -4.42
N MET A 426 -18.16 -3.21 -3.79
CA MET A 426 -16.97 -2.45 -4.15
C MET A 426 -15.70 -3.30 -4.00
N LEU A 427 -15.68 -4.28 -3.09
CA LEU A 427 -14.57 -5.23 -2.96
C LEU A 427 -14.46 -6.20 -4.15
N ASP A 428 -15.57 -6.55 -4.80
CA ASP A 428 -15.56 -7.47 -5.96
C ASP A 428 -15.03 -6.80 -7.24
N VAL A 429 -15.11 -5.46 -7.31
CA VAL A 429 -14.68 -4.66 -8.47
C VAL A 429 -13.37 -3.92 -8.23
N TRP A 430 -12.93 -3.83 -6.98
CA TRP A 430 -11.59 -3.39 -6.57
C TRP A 430 -10.66 -4.61 -6.43
N ASP A 431 -9.35 -4.44 -6.62
CA ASP A 431 -8.35 -5.51 -6.46
C ASP A 431 -8.13 -5.92 -4.99
N GLY A 432 -8.71 -5.19 -4.03
CA GLY A 432 -8.58 -5.47 -2.60
C GLY A 432 -7.23 -5.07 -2.00
N GLU A 433 -6.40 -4.35 -2.77
CA GLU A 433 -5.05 -3.94 -2.40
C GLU A 433 -4.93 -2.43 -2.22
N VAL A 434 -4.29 -2.03 -1.13
CA VAL A 434 -3.94 -0.62 -0.89
C VAL A 434 -2.69 -0.30 -1.69
N SER A 435 -2.85 0.48 -2.75
CA SER A 435 -1.73 0.89 -3.61
C SER A 435 -0.83 1.92 -2.94
N ILE A 436 0.39 2.07 -3.46
CA ILE A 436 1.38 3.01 -2.93
C ILE A 436 1.07 4.43 -3.43
N GLY A 437 0.88 5.35 -2.49
CA GLY A 437 0.58 6.76 -2.77
C GLY A 437 -0.37 7.34 -1.73
N THR A 438 -0.70 8.63 -1.84
CA THR A 438 -1.66 9.30 -0.96
C THR A 438 -2.30 10.50 -1.66
N GLY A 439 -3.28 11.14 -1.03
CA GLY A 439 -3.86 12.41 -1.52
C GLY A 439 -4.00 13.44 -0.41
N GLY A 440 -4.02 14.72 -0.79
CA GLY A 440 -4.35 15.84 0.09
C GLY A 440 -3.55 15.85 1.41
N ASP A 441 -4.26 15.96 2.52
CA ASP A 441 -3.68 16.00 3.87
C ASP A 441 -2.94 14.71 4.27
N ALA A 442 -3.37 13.55 3.73
CA ALA A 442 -2.71 12.28 4.02
C ALA A 442 -1.26 12.25 3.53
N SER A 443 -0.91 13.06 2.51
CA SER A 443 0.47 13.17 2.04
C SER A 443 1.43 13.72 3.10
N VAL A 444 1.00 14.69 3.91
CA VAL A 444 1.81 15.19 5.04
C VAL A 444 1.72 14.26 6.23
N LEU A 445 0.51 13.78 6.57
CA LEU A 445 0.33 12.94 7.75
C LEU A 445 1.05 11.59 7.64
N LEU A 446 1.10 10.99 6.44
CA LEU A 446 1.88 9.77 6.20
C LEU A 446 3.37 10.06 5.99
N GLY A 447 3.70 10.91 5.01
CA GLY A 447 5.10 11.11 4.60
C GLY A 447 5.93 11.88 5.63
N THR A 448 5.34 12.90 6.25
CA THR A 448 6.03 13.72 7.27
C THR A 448 5.76 13.18 8.66
N GLU A 449 4.50 13.02 9.07
CA GLU A 449 4.16 12.71 10.47
C GLU A 449 4.09 11.21 10.81
N LEU A 450 4.23 10.34 9.80
CA LEU A 450 4.29 8.88 9.95
C LEU A 450 3.05 8.30 10.64
N LEU A 451 1.89 8.89 10.35
CA LEU A 451 0.59 8.37 10.74
C LEU A 451 0.08 7.44 9.63
N SER A 452 -0.36 6.23 9.97
CA SER A 452 -0.96 5.32 9.00
C SER A 452 -2.16 6.00 8.34
N SER A 453 -2.01 6.36 7.07
CA SER A 453 -3.01 7.16 6.37
C SER A 453 -3.36 6.53 5.05
N VAL A 454 -4.61 6.68 4.63
CA VAL A 454 -5.06 6.30 3.28
C VAL A 454 -5.85 7.46 2.67
N ASP A 455 -5.74 7.60 1.36
CA ASP A 455 -6.69 8.35 0.53
C ASP A 455 -7.48 7.38 -0.35
N PHE A 456 -8.79 7.59 -0.42
CA PHE A 456 -9.66 6.79 -1.26
C PHE A 456 -10.84 7.60 -1.77
N GLY A 457 -11.47 7.12 -2.83
CA GLY A 457 -12.60 7.76 -3.47
C GLY A 457 -12.70 7.37 -4.93
N PHE A 458 -13.37 8.19 -5.72
CA PHE A 458 -13.49 7.98 -7.16
C PHE A 458 -12.77 9.07 -7.95
N SER A 459 -11.83 8.65 -8.79
CA SER A 459 -10.99 9.49 -9.65
C SER A 459 -11.16 9.15 -11.12
N ALA A 460 -10.56 9.94 -12.00
CA ALA A 460 -10.66 9.79 -13.46
C ALA A 460 -10.09 8.44 -13.95
N GLY A 461 -10.99 7.60 -14.47
CA GLY A 461 -10.72 6.36 -15.18
C GLY A 461 -10.48 6.55 -16.68
N GLU A 462 -10.29 5.45 -17.38
CA GLU A 462 -10.22 5.45 -18.84
C GLU A 462 -11.62 5.61 -19.43
N GLY A 463 -11.78 6.58 -20.36
CA GLY A 463 -13.06 6.86 -20.99
C GLY A 463 -13.97 7.83 -20.23
N ASP A 464 -13.60 8.24 -19.02
CA ASP A 464 -14.32 9.27 -18.28
C ASP A 464 -14.14 10.67 -18.90
N PRO A 465 -15.14 11.57 -18.79
CA PRO A 465 -14.99 12.97 -19.15
C PRO A 465 -13.79 13.63 -18.45
N PRO A 466 -13.01 14.47 -19.15
CA PRO A 466 -11.87 15.16 -18.55
C PRO A 466 -12.27 16.03 -17.36
N PHE A 467 -11.74 15.72 -16.18
CA PHE A 467 -11.99 16.50 -14.97
C PHE A 467 -11.44 17.95 -15.13
N PRO A 468 -12.25 19.00 -14.90
CA PRO A 468 -11.85 20.40 -14.99
C PRO A 468 -11.04 20.88 -13.77
N TYR A 469 -10.07 20.07 -13.38
CA TYR A 469 -9.21 20.25 -12.20
C TYR A 469 -8.68 21.68 -12.04
N HIS A 470 -8.81 22.23 -10.83
CA HIS A 470 -8.31 23.56 -10.43
C HIS A 470 -8.73 24.73 -11.33
N SER A 471 -9.88 24.61 -11.99
CA SER A 471 -10.40 25.62 -12.90
C SER A 471 -11.77 26.13 -12.49
N LEU A 472 -12.22 27.21 -13.13
CA LEU A 472 -13.57 27.74 -12.93
C LEU A 472 -14.69 26.84 -13.47
N TYR A 473 -14.33 25.73 -14.10
CA TYR A 473 -15.26 24.73 -14.60
C TYR A 473 -15.47 23.56 -13.62
N ASP A 474 -14.69 23.48 -12.52
CA ASP A 474 -14.95 22.55 -11.42
C ASP A 474 -16.17 23.00 -10.61
N THR A 475 -17.34 22.61 -11.11
CA THR A 475 -18.66 23.18 -10.77
C THR A 475 -19.66 22.06 -10.53
N ASP A 476 -20.73 22.36 -9.77
CA ASP A 476 -21.82 21.41 -9.59
C ASP A 476 -22.47 21.06 -10.93
N GLU A 477 -22.56 21.99 -11.88
CA GLU A 477 -23.07 21.72 -13.21
C GLU A 477 -22.24 20.68 -13.98
N TRP A 478 -20.90 20.77 -13.92
CA TRP A 478 -20.04 19.74 -14.50
C TRP A 478 -20.21 18.40 -13.77
N MET A 479 -20.27 18.43 -12.44
CA MET A 479 -20.46 17.24 -11.63
C MET A 479 -21.77 16.52 -11.95
N ASP A 480 -22.88 17.27 -12.02
CA ASP A 480 -24.22 16.75 -12.30
C ASP A 480 -24.37 16.26 -13.76
N CYS A 481 -23.55 16.75 -14.68
CA CYS A 481 -23.59 16.31 -16.09
C CYS A 481 -22.65 15.13 -16.38
N TYR A 482 -21.45 15.13 -15.78
CA TYR A 482 -20.34 14.30 -16.25
C TYR A 482 -19.57 13.59 -15.13
N GLY A 483 -19.43 14.20 -13.95
CA GLY A 483 -18.61 13.65 -12.86
C GLY A 483 -19.33 12.57 -12.05
N ASP A 484 -20.49 12.90 -11.50
CA ASP A 484 -21.34 11.98 -10.72
C ASP A 484 -22.82 12.41 -10.79
N PRO A 485 -23.50 12.21 -11.94
CA PRO A 485 -24.85 12.75 -12.20
C PRO A 485 -25.92 12.40 -11.16
N ASN A 486 -25.78 11.27 -10.46
CA ASN A 486 -26.73 10.81 -9.45
C ASN A 486 -26.17 10.89 -8.02
N ARG A 487 -24.95 11.41 -7.84
CA ARG A 487 -24.23 11.44 -6.56
C ARG A 487 -24.03 10.06 -5.92
N GLU A 488 -24.00 9.01 -6.74
CA GLU A 488 -23.89 7.61 -6.29
C GLU A 488 -22.44 7.26 -5.94
N TYR A 489 -21.44 7.82 -6.64
CA TYR A 489 -20.03 7.67 -6.27
C TYR A 489 -19.75 8.39 -4.93
N HIS A 490 -20.26 9.61 -4.75
CA HIS A 490 -20.18 10.33 -3.47
C HIS A 490 -20.79 9.52 -2.32
N LEU A 491 -21.99 8.97 -2.53
CA LEU A 491 -22.69 8.18 -1.52
C LEU A 491 -21.92 6.88 -1.20
N THR A 492 -21.38 6.23 -2.22
CA THR A 492 -20.55 5.02 -2.10
C THR A 492 -19.32 5.29 -1.25
N THR A 493 -18.54 6.33 -1.58
CA THR A 493 -17.36 6.74 -0.80
C THR A 493 -17.74 7.08 0.64
N THR A 494 -18.83 7.82 0.85
CA THR A 494 -19.33 8.19 2.20
C THR A 494 -19.66 6.95 3.04
N LYS A 495 -20.29 5.94 2.46
CA LYS A 495 -20.61 4.67 3.14
C LYS A 495 -19.34 3.91 3.50
N ILE A 496 -18.41 3.75 2.56
CA ILE A 496 -17.11 3.09 2.81
C ILE A 496 -16.37 3.81 3.93
N TRP A 497 -16.32 5.15 3.89
CA TRP A 497 -15.66 5.96 4.91
C TRP A 497 -16.26 5.77 6.30
N SER A 498 -17.59 5.82 6.39
CA SER A 498 -18.32 5.58 7.64
C SER A 498 -18.03 4.19 8.21
N LEU A 499 -18.05 3.16 7.37
CA LEU A 499 -17.87 1.76 7.77
C LEU A 499 -16.42 1.45 8.16
N ALA A 500 -15.44 1.95 7.42
CA ALA A 500 -14.03 1.78 7.74
C ALA A 500 -13.66 2.46 9.06
N VAL A 501 -14.13 3.70 9.28
CA VAL A 501 -13.93 4.40 10.56
C VAL A 501 -14.69 3.70 11.68
N PHE A 502 -15.91 3.22 11.43
CA PHE A 502 -16.66 2.43 12.41
C PHE A 502 -15.87 1.18 12.84
N ALA A 503 -15.34 0.39 11.91
CA ALA A 503 -14.53 -0.79 12.22
C ALA A 503 -13.29 -0.42 13.07
N LEU A 504 -12.57 0.63 12.68
CA LEU A 504 -11.36 1.07 13.38
C LEU A 504 -11.65 1.64 14.78
N ALA A 505 -12.79 2.30 14.98
CA ALA A 505 -13.12 2.99 16.22
C ALA A 505 -13.94 2.14 17.21
N ASN A 506 -14.67 1.13 16.71
CA ASN A 506 -15.63 0.37 17.51
C ASN A 506 -15.00 -0.86 18.19
N ASP A 507 -14.16 -1.62 17.50
CA ASP A 507 -13.64 -2.89 18.00
C ASP A 507 -12.56 -2.70 19.07
N VAL A 508 -12.52 -3.57 20.09
CA VAL A 508 -11.54 -3.45 21.19
C VAL A 508 -10.10 -3.63 20.69
N LEU A 509 -9.88 -4.50 19.70
CA LEU A 509 -8.64 -4.56 18.95
C LEU A 509 -8.82 -3.80 17.64
N ILE A 510 -7.82 -3.02 17.24
CA ILE A 510 -7.86 -2.36 15.93
C ILE A 510 -7.78 -3.45 14.85
N PRO A 511 -8.74 -3.51 13.89
CA PRO A 511 -8.83 -4.59 12.91
C PRO A 511 -7.80 -4.40 11.79
N VAL A 512 -6.54 -4.70 12.06
CA VAL A 512 -5.43 -4.61 11.12
C VAL A 512 -4.80 -5.98 10.87
N THR A 513 -4.09 -6.10 9.76
CA THR A 513 -3.26 -7.27 9.44
C THR A 513 -1.85 -6.77 9.18
N THR A 514 -0.93 -7.02 10.12
CA THR A 514 0.43 -6.50 10.02
C THR A 514 1.21 -7.17 8.89
N ASN A 515 0.82 -8.38 8.49
CA ASN A 515 1.42 -9.10 7.38
C ASN A 515 1.27 -8.40 6.03
N GLU A 516 0.29 -7.49 5.86
CA GLU A 516 0.15 -6.72 4.62
C GLU A 516 1.40 -5.87 4.32
N TYR A 517 2.14 -5.44 5.34
CA TYR A 517 3.42 -4.74 5.15
C TYR A 517 4.51 -5.66 4.60
N ALA A 518 4.58 -6.91 5.06
CA ALA A 518 5.57 -7.86 4.56
C ALA A 518 5.32 -8.19 3.08
N VAL A 519 4.05 -8.35 2.70
CA VAL A 519 3.64 -8.58 1.30
C VAL A 519 4.00 -7.38 0.42
N LEU A 520 3.68 -6.15 0.85
CA LEU A 520 4.05 -4.93 0.13
C LEU A 520 5.56 -4.83 -0.10
N LEU A 521 6.36 -5.08 0.95
CA LEU A 521 7.82 -5.00 0.88
C LEU A 521 8.40 -6.06 -0.05
N GLN A 522 7.87 -7.29 0.01
CA GLN A 522 8.31 -8.38 -0.86
C GLN A 522 8.03 -8.07 -2.33
N GLY A 523 6.81 -7.69 -2.68
CA GLY A 523 6.45 -7.34 -4.06
C GLY A 523 7.22 -6.12 -4.58
N SER A 524 7.49 -5.14 -3.71
CA SER A 524 8.29 -3.97 -4.09
C SER A 524 9.76 -4.31 -4.33
N LEU A 525 10.31 -5.30 -3.64
CA LEU A 525 11.70 -5.71 -3.79
C LEU A 525 11.99 -6.31 -5.17
N GLU A 526 10.99 -6.92 -5.82
CA GLU A 526 11.11 -7.48 -7.17
C GLU A 526 11.45 -6.41 -8.22
N SER A 527 11.09 -5.15 -7.96
CA SER A 527 11.40 -4.01 -8.83
C SER A 527 12.79 -3.39 -8.59
N VAL A 528 13.53 -3.84 -7.57
CA VAL A 528 14.84 -3.30 -7.21
C VAL A 528 15.94 -3.99 -8.02
N ASP A 529 16.38 -3.34 -9.09
CA ASP A 529 17.49 -3.83 -9.93
C ASP A 529 18.63 -2.81 -9.99
N MET A 530 19.79 -3.18 -9.44
CA MET A 530 21.03 -2.42 -9.60
C MET A 530 22.24 -3.36 -9.58
N PRO A 531 23.06 -3.38 -10.66
CA PRO A 531 24.28 -4.17 -10.67
C PRO A 531 25.22 -3.80 -9.51
N GLY A 532 25.55 -4.80 -8.68
CA GLY A 532 26.46 -4.65 -7.53
C GLY A 532 25.78 -4.34 -6.19
N LEU A 533 24.47 -4.07 -6.17
CA LEU A 533 23.71 -3.93 -4.93
C LEU A 533 23.32 -5.32 -4.40
N HIS A 534 23.85 -5.70 -3.25
CA HIS A 534 23.46 -6.95 -2.58
C HIS A 534 22.16 -6.74 -1.78
N ILE A 535 21.05 -7.34 -2.22
CA ILE A 535 19.71 -7.21 -1.60
C ILE A 535 19.34 -8.33 -0.64
N SER A 536 20.16 -9.37 -0.48
CA SER A 536 19.84 -10.53 0.37
C SER A 536 19.62 -10.19 1.85
N SER A 537 20.18 -9.08 2.34
CA SER A 537 19.87 -8.58 3.68
C SER A 537 18.43 -8.07 3.80
N MET A 538 17.87 -7.47 2.74
CA MET A 538 16.47 -7.06 2.68
C MET A 538 15.56 -8.28 2.59
N GLU A 539 15.86 -9.25 1.72
CA GLU A 539 15.09 -10.50 1.59
C GLU A 539 14.97 -11.21 2.95
N ASN A 540 16.08 -11.38 3.67
CA ASN A 540 16.08 -11.99 4.99
C ASN A 540 15.27 -11.19 6.01
N ALA A 541 15.43 -9.85 6.03
CA ALA A 541 14.68 -9.01 6.97
C ALA A 541 13.16 -9.02 6.68
N ILE A 542 12.76 -9.04 5.40
CA ILE A 542 11.35 -9.14 4.98
C ILE A 542 10.78 -10.51 5.37
N ASN A 543 11.54 -11.59 5.20
CA ASN A 543 11.13 -12.92 5.67
C ASN A 543 10.97 -12.97 7.19
N ASP A 544 11.90 -12.38 7.95
CA ASP A 544 11.80 -12.27 9.40
C ASP A 544 10.54 -11.47 9.81
N LEU A 545 10.23 -10.39 9.09
CA LEU A 545 9.01 -9.60 9.29
C LEU A 545 7.77 -10.42 8.97
N HIS A 546 7.73 -11.13 7.85
CA HIS A 546 6.63 -12.01 7.47
C HIS A 546 6.31 -12.98 8.60
N GLN A 547 7.31 -13.66 9.17
CA GLN A 547 7.07 -14.59 10.28
C GLN A 547 6.64 -13.92 11.58
N ALA A 548 7.23 -12.78 11.92
CA ALA A 548 6.83 -12.01 13.09
C ALA A 548 5.37 -11.54 12.98
N THR A 549 4.97 -11.05 11.81
CA THR A 549 3.62 -10.56 11.55
C THR A 549 2.57 -11.68 11.58
N LEU A 550 2.83 -12.84 10.94
CA LEU A 550 1.92 -13.99 11.01
C LEU A 550 1.68 -14.46 12.45
N THR A 551 2.76 -14.55 13.24
CA THR A 551 2.68 -14.93 14.66
C THR A 551 1.87 -13.91 15.47
N PHE A 552 2.14 -12.62 15.24
CA PHE A 552 1.50 -11.54 15.96
C PHE A 552 0.02 -11.37 15.60
N ASP A 553 -0.32 -11.45 14.31
CA ASP A 553 -1.69 -11.38 13.80
C ASP A 553 -2.52 -12.56 14.35
N THR A 554 -1.96 -13.78 14.35
CA THR A 554 -2.62 -14.95 14.98
C THR A 554 -2.87 -14.75 16.48
N TYR A 555 -1.91 -14.17 17.20
CA TYR A 555 -2.11 -13.84 18.62
C TYR A 555 -3.21 -12.80 18.83
N ALA A 556 -3.24 -11.76 17.99
CA ALA A 556 -4.26 -10.72 18.05
C ALA A 556 -5.66 -11.28 17.74
N ASP A 557 -5.82 -12.13 16.72
CA ASP A 557 -7.11 -12.75 16.39
C ASP A 557 -7.61 -13.68 17.52
N ASN A 558 -6.71 -14.45 18.15
CA ASN A 558 -7.02 -15.27 19.33
C ASN A 558 -7.43 -14.42 20.53
N LEU A 559 -6.72 -13.32 20.78
CA LEU A 559 -7.07 -12.37 21.83
C LEU A 559 -8.43 -11.70 21.54
N GLY A 560 -8.70 -11.36 20.29
CA GLY A 560 -9.99 -10.84 19.83
C GLY A 560 -11.13 -11.80 20.12
N SER A 561 -10.93 -13.10 19.84
CA SER A 561 -11.91 -14.15 20.16
C SER A 561 -12.18 -14.27 21.67
N GLN A 562 -11.14 -14.13 22.52
CA GLN A 562 -11.30 -14.12 23.98
C GLN A 562 -12.06 -12.89 24.47
N ILE A 563 -11.79 -11.72 23.90
CA ILE A 563 -12.49 -10.46 24.21
C ILE A 563 -13.95 -10.55 23.81
N LEU A 564 -14.27 -11.11 22.63
CA LEU A 564 -15.66 -11.31 22.21
C LEU A 564 -16.45 -12.18 23.21
N ALA A 565 -15.79 -13.19 23.79
CA ALA A 565 -16.40 -14.03 24.83
C ALA A 565 -16.51 -13.32 26.20
N GLN A 566 -15.60 -12.40 26.51
CA GLN A 566 -15.50 -11.70 27.80
C GLN A 566 -15.13 -10.22 27.61
N PRO A 567 -16.05 -9.38 27.10
CA PRO A 567 -15.73 -8.04 26.62
C PRO A 567 -15.29 -7.07 27.71
N ASP A 568 -15.77 -7.29 28.95
CA ASP A 568 -15.49 -6.41 30.09
C ASP A 568 -14.31 -6.90 30.96
N GLU A 569 -13.62 -7.99 30.60
CA GLU A 569 -12.56 -8.56 31.44
C GLU A 569 -11.30 -7.65 31.44
N PRO A 570 -10.93 -7.04 32.58
CA PRO A 570 -9.90 -5.99 32.60
C PRO A 570 -8.53 -6.45 32.11
N LYS A 571 -8.19 -7.73 32.32
CA LYS A 571 -6.92 -8.31 31.85
C LYS A 571 -6.87 -8.42 30.33
N LEU A 572 -7.99 -8.77 29.69
CA LEU A 572 -8.06 -8.86 28.23
C LEU A 572 -8.01 -7.46 27.61
N LEU A 573 -8.69 -6.48 28.20
CA LEU A 573 -8.63 -5.09 27.78
C LEU A 573 -7.22 -4.49 27.92
N SER A 574 -6.47 -4.85 28.98
CA SER A 574 -5.07 -4.45 29.14
C SER A 574 -4.18 -5.03 28.04
N LYS A 575 -4.35 -6.31 27.70
CA LYS A 575 -3.61 -6.95 26.60
C LYS A 575 -3.99 -6.35 25.24
N ALA A 576 -5.27 -6.03 25.05
CA ALA A 576 -5.74 -5.39 23.83
C ALA A 576 -5.07 -4.02 23.63
N ARG A 577 -4.99 -3.23 24.70
CA ARG A 577 -4.27 -1.96 24.70
C ARG A 577 -2.79 -2.14 24.37
N GLU A 578 -2.12 -3.15 24.90
CA GLU A 578 -0.72 -3.46 24.53
C GLU A 578 -0.57 -3.76 23.03
N VAL A 579 -1.50 -4.52 22.46
CA VAL A 579 -1.54 -4.83 21.02
C VAL A 579 -1.81 -3.57 20.20
N ASN A 580 -2.83 -2.78 20.54
CA ASN A 580 -3.16 -1.53 19.85
C ASN A 580 -1.99 -0.53 19.87
N GLN A 581 -1.27 -0.45 20.98
CA GLN A 581 -0.08 0.39 21.11
C GLN A 581 1.08 -0.08 20.23
N LYS A 582 1.16 -1.37 19.88
CA LYS A 582 2.10 -1.85 18.86
C LYS A 582 1.64 -1.39 17.48
N TYR A 583 0.36 -1.54 17.12
CA TYR A 583 -0.15 -1.07 15.82
C TYR A 583 0.10 0.42 15.57
N ILE A 584 -0.15 1.27 16.58
CA ILE A 584 0.14 2.72 16.53
C ILE A 584 1.62 2.98 16.19
N LYS A 585 2.56 2.14 16.61
CA LYS A 585 3.99 2.41 16.43
C LYS A 585 4.58 1.96 15.10
N ILE A 586 3.94 1.04 14.38
CA ILE A 586 4.55 0.38 13.20
C ILE A 586 4.96 1.41 12.14
N GLU A 587 4.03 2.26 11.68
CA GLU A 587 4.29 3.28 10.65
C GLU A 587 5.44 4.21 11.05
N ARG A 588 5.44 4.62 12.32
CA ARG A 588 6.44 5.54 12.91
C ARG A 588 7.85 4.96 12.92
N ILE A 589 7.99 3.63 12.95
CA ILE A 589 9.29 2.97 12.87
C ILE A 589 9.91 3.17 11.48
N PHE A 590 9.11 3.27 10.41
CA PHE A 590 9.62 3.44 9.04
C PHE A 590 10.16 4.85 8.72
N ALA A 591 10.31 5.72 9.72
CA ALA A 591 11.01 7.00 9.61
C ALA A 591 12.46 6.82 9.15
N ASP A 592 12.93 7.67 8.25
CA ASP A 592 14.35 7.82 7.97
C ASP A 592 15.03 8.46 9.19
N PRO A 593 16.03 7.81 9.82
CA PRO A 593 16.80 8.42 10.90
C PRO A 593 17.63 9.63 10.44
N HIS A 594 17.90 9.78 9.14
CA HIS A 594 18.65 10.92 8.58
C HIS A 594 18.03 11.38 7.25
N PRO A 595 16.83 11.99 7.27
CA PRO A 595 16.10 12.36 6.07
C PRO A 595 16.83 13.50 5.34
N GLN A 596 16.79 13.48 4.00
CA GLN A 596 17.36 14.58 3.20
C GLN A 596 16.50 15.84 3.26
N SER A 597 15.19 15.68 3.46
CA SER A 597 14.23 16.76 3.64
C SER A 597 13.41 16.52 4.91
N SER A 598 13.07 17.57 5.65
CA SER A 598 12.10 17.46 6.75
C SER A 598 10.67 17.21 6.27
N SER A 599 10.39 17.40 4.98
CA SER A 599 9.04 17.32 4.38
C SER A 599 8.63 15.93 3.88
N ASP A 600 9.57 14.98 3.87
CA ASP A 600 9.29 13.57 3.57
C ASP A 600 10.33 12.71 4.31
N ARG A 601 9.83 11.91 5.25
CA ARG A 601 10.64 11.10 6.16
C ARG A 601 10.36 9.61 6.00
N HIS A 602 9.39 9.21 5.19
CA HIS A 602 8.95 7.82 5.16
C HIS A 602 9.84 6.98 4.21
N LEU A 603 10.53 5.96 4.73
CA LEU A 603 11.49 5.17 3.93
C LEU A 603 10.85 4.23 2.91
N ILE A 604 9.62 3.79 3.15
CA ILE A 604 8.93 2.78 2.31
C ILE A 604 7.97 3.43 1.33
N ILE A 605 6.95 4.15 1.82
CA ILE A 605 5.90 4.79 1.03
C ILE A 605 6.32 6.23 0.67
N PRO A 606 6.34 6.63 -0.61
CA PRO A 606 6.69 7.97 -1.03
C PRO A 606 5.54 8.96 -0.89
N ARG A 607 5.90 10.25 -0.74
CA ARG A 607 4.93 11.35 -0.81
C ARG A 607 4.56 11.70 -2.25
N VAL A 608 3.65 10.92 -2.83
CA VAL A 608 3.12 11.14 -4.19
C VAL A 608 1.59 11.34 -4.18
N PRO A 609 1.06 12.24 -5.03
CA PRO A 609 -0.38 12.39 -5.25
C PRO A 609 -1.07 11.15 -5.78
N TYR A 610 -2.37 11.01 -5.49
CA TYR A 610 -3.11 9.76 -5.66
C TYR A 610 -3.28 9.29 -7.11
N TYR A 611 -3.13 10.21 -8.05
CA TYR A 611 -3.29 9.96 -9.48
C TYR A 611 -1.98 9.50 -10.16
N PHE A 612 -0.89 9.34 -9.40
CA PHE A 612 0.36 8.76 -9.87
C PHE A 612 0.50 7.30 -9.44
N GLN A 613 1.16 6.51 -10.30
CA GLN A 613 1.69 5.22 -9.89
C GLN A 613 3.05 5.44 -9.26
N SER A 614 3.33 4.74 -8.17
CA SER A 614 4.62 4.79 -7.50
C SER A 614 4.98 3.44 -6.91
N SER A 615 6.25 3.32 -6.55
CA SER A 615 6.88 2.13 -6.02
C SER A 615 7.42 2.41 -4.62
N ALA A 616 7.65 1.37 -3.84
CA ALA A 616 8.25 1.55 -2.53
C ALA A 616 9.75 1.90 -2.64
N PHE A 617 10.30 2.37 -1.52
CA PHE A 617 11.71 2.69 -1.35
C PHE A 617 12.17 3.90 -2.19
N PRO A 618 11.50 5.07 -2.12
CA PRO A 618 11.78 6.21 -3.00
C PRO A 618 13.26 6.59 -3.06
N ALA A 619 13.90 6.83 -1.91
CA ALA A 619 15.30 7.25 -1.87
C ALA A 619 16.29 6.16 -2.34
N LEU A 620 15.91 4.88 -2.18
CA LEU A 620 16.69 3.77 -2.72
C LEU A 620 16.58 3.75 -4.26
N GLN A 621 15.36 3.86 -4.80
CA GLN A 621 15.13 3.88 -6.25
C GLN A 621 15.76 5.11 -6.90
N GLU A 622 15.67 6.28 -6.28
CA GLU A 622 16.37 7.49 -6.72
C GLU A 622 17.89 7.30 -6.76
N SER A 623 18.46 6.64 -5.75
CA SER A 623 19.90 6.35 -5.71
C SER A 623 20.32 5.37 -6.81
N ILE A 624 19.47 4.39 -7.12
CA ILE A 624 19.66 3.44 -8.21
C ILE A 624 19.59 4.15 -9.56
N ALA A 625 18.56 4.96 -9.78
CA ALA A 625 18.37 5.75 -11.00
C ALA A 625 19.55 6.72 -11.23
N ALA A 626 20.11 7.29 -10.16
CA ALA A 626 21.29 8.13 -10.21
C ALA A 626 22.61 7.36 -10.42
N GLY A 627 22.59 6.02 -10.45
CA GLY A 627 23.78 5.18 -10.54
C GLY A 627 24.69 5.26 -9.31
N ASN A 628 24.17 5.70 -8.16
CA ASN A 628 24.94 5.93 -6.94
C ASN A 628 24.86 4.73 -5.98
N LEU A 629 25.71 3.73 -6.21
CA LEU A 629 25.71 2.49 -5.42
C LEU A 629 25.94 2.74 -3.93
N SER A 630 26.85 3.63 -3.55
CA SER A 630 27.10 3.94 -2.13
C SER A 630 25.87 4.49 -1.43
N ALA A 631 25.09 5.35 -2.11
CA ALA A 631 23.84 5.85 -1.55
C ALA A 631 22.77 4.76 -1.45
N ALA A 632 22.65 3.92 -2.49
CA ALA A 632 21.73 2.79 -2.49
C ALA A 632 22.01 1.80 -1.33
N GLU A 633 23.28 1.47 -1.06
CA GLU A 633 23.67 0.63 0.07
C GLU A 633 23.29 1.24 1.44
N ILE A 634 23.44 2.56 1.60
CA ILE A 634 23.04 3.26 2.82
C ILE A 634 21.53 3.15 3.03
N TYR A 635 20.73 3.39 1.99
CA TYR A 635 19.26 3.30 2.11
C TYR A 635 18.79 1.87 2.33
N ARG A 636 19.39 0.87 1.64
CA ARG A 636 19.18 -0.55 1.91
C ARG A 636 19.37 -0.87 3.38
N ASP A 637 20.50 -0.49 3.97
CA ASP A 637 20.83 -0.82 5.35
C ASP A 637 19.91 -0.12 6.35
N ARG A 638 19.47 1.12 6.05
CA ARG A 638 18.47 1.82 6.86
C ARG A 638 17.12 1.09 6.84
N ILE A 639 16.66 0.68 5.67
CA ILE A 639 15.40 -0.06 5.50
C ILE A 639 15.47 -1.38 6.30
N VAL A 640 16.54 -2.16 6.14
CA VAL A 640 16.77 -3.40 6.92
C VAL A 640 16.69 -3.13 8.42
N GLY A 641 17.35 -2.08 8.90
CA GLY A 641 17.32 -1.72 10.33
C GLY A 641 15.91 -1.36 10.82
N ARG A 642 15.11 -0.65 10.01
CA ARG A 642 13.70 -0.34 10.37
C ARG A 642 12.84 -1.59 10.40
N ILE A 643 12.98 -2.49 9.42
CA ILE A 643 12.25 -3.77 9.40
C ILE A 643 12.55 -4.60 10.65
N GLN A 644 13.82 -4.68 11.05
CA GLN A 644 14.24 -5.40 12.27
C GLN A 644 13.66 -4.79 13.56
N GLU A 645 13.49 -3.46 13.61
CA GLU A 645 12.81 -2.80 14.73
C GLU A 645 11.31 -3.16 14.79
N VAL A 646 10.64 -3.29 13.64
CA VAL A 646 9.25 -3.78 13.60
C VAL A 646 9.17 -5.24 14.07
N VAL A 647 10.08 -6.11 13.60
CA VAL A 647 10.18 -7.51 14.10
C VAL A 647 10.32 -7.55 15.62
N ALA A 648 11.21 -6.72 16.19
CA ALA A 648 11.41 -6.63 17.63
C ALA A 648 10.18 -6.09 18.36
N LEU A 649 9.45 -5.13 17.77
CA LEU A 649 8.19 -4.61 18.32
C LEU A 649 7.11 -5.70 18.37
N LEU A 650 6.99 -6.51 17.32
CA LEU A 650 5.95 -7.53 17.19
C LEU A 650 6.24 -8.79 18.02
N ALA A 651 7.49 -9.01 18.42
CA ALA A 651 7.87 -10.13 19.29
C ALA A 651 6.93 -10.25 20.51
N LEU A 652 6.37 -11.45 20.68
CA LEU A 652 5.54 -11.80 21.82
C LEU A 652 6.45 -12.31 22.94
N GLU A 653 6.32 -11.76 24.14
CA GLU A 653 7.01 -12.30 25.30
C GLU A 653 6.47 -13.70 25.61
N GLY A 654 7.29 -14.75 25.44
CA GLY A 654 7.11 -16.03 26.15
C GLY A 654 6.60 -17.26 25.38
N THR A 655 6.43 -17.26 24.06
CA THR A 655 5.83 -18.42 23.36
C THR A 655 6.80 -19.54 22.94
N THR A 656 8.11 -19.31 22.85
CA THR A 656 9.10 -20.36 22.55
C THR A 656 9.58 -21.16 23.78
N SER A 657 9.05 -20.86 24.96
CA SER A 657 9.68 -21.19 26.26
C SER A 657 9.12 -22.44 26.97
N ILE A 658 7.85 -22.82 26.80
CA ILE A 658 7.17 -23.61 27.86
C ILE A 658 7.66 -25.07 27.98
N ALA A 659 7.79 -25.83 26.89
CA ALA A 659 8.22 -27.24 26.96
C ALA A 659 9.71 -27.39 27.33
N LEU A 660 10.57 -26.49 26.83
CA LEU A 660 12.01 -26.44 27.13
C LEU A 660 12.28 -25.88 28.53
N ALA A 661 11.48 -24.93 29.01
CA ALA A 661 11.54 -24.43 30.38
C ALA A 661 11.06 -25.48 31.38
N ALA A 662 10.03 -26.28 31.07
CA ALA A 662 9.57 -27.37 31.92
C ALA A 662 10.65 -28.46 32.12
N LEU A 663 11.30 -28.91 31.02
CA LEU A 663 12.41 -29.85 31.05
C LEU A 663 13.65 -29.29 31.77
N SER A 664 13.94 -27.99 31.60
CA SER A 664 15.07 -27.33 32.27
C SER A 664 14.82 -27.16 33.77
N ALA A 665 13.59 -26.84 34.17
CA ALA A 665 13.20 -26.67 35.56
C ALA A 665 13.24 -27.99 36.36
N GLN A 666 12.87 -29.10 35.73
CA GLN A 666 12.87 -30.43 36.36
C GLN A 666 14.28 -30.93 36.72
N HIS A 667 15.31 -30.37 36.09
CA HIS A 667 16.67 -30.90 36.14
C HIS A 667 17.74 -29.92 36.64
N THR A 668 17.43 -28.63 36.79
CA THR A 668 18.38 -27.61 37.30
C THR A 668 18.31 -27.39 38.81
N GLN A 669 17.39 -28.05 39.54
CA GLN A 669 17.15 -27.85 40.99
C GLN A 669 16.98 -26.37 41.40
N VAL A 670 16.55 -25.51 40.47
CA VAL A 670 16.27 -24.10 40.75
C VAL A 670 14.88 -24.04 41.36
N GLY A 671 14.81 -23.82 42.68
CA GLY A 671 13.53 -23.58 43.37
C GLY A 671 12.79 -22.35 42.80
N ASP A 672 11.46 -22.36 42.91
CA ASP A 672 10.49 -21.36 42.41
C ASP A 672 10.93 -20.67 41.10
N LEU A 673 10.52 -21.26 39.98
CA LEU A 673 10.73 -20.87 38.59
C LEU A 673 10.89 -19.34 38.37
N PRO A 674 12.13 -18.83 38.22
CA PRO A 674 12.37 -17.55 37.56
C PRO A 674 11.97 -17.67 36.08
N SER A 675 11.67 -16.56 35.40
CA SER A 675 11.42 -16.61 33.95
C SER A 675 12.65 -17.18 33.21
N ILE A 676 12.43 -18.25 32.45
CA ILE A 676 13.44 -18.93 31.63
C ILE A 676 13.17 -18.60 30.17
N THR A 677 14.16 -18.04 29.48
CA THR A 677 14.12 -17.78 28.04
C THR A 677 15.03 -18.80 27.33
N VAL A 678 14.53 -19.40 26.25
CA VAL A 678 15.27 -20.41 25.47
C VAL A 678 15.41 -19.92 24.04
N ASN A 679 16.65 -19.76 23.57
CA ASN A 679 16.99 -19.28 22.24
C ASN A 679 17.69 -20.37 21.45
N PHE A 680 17.48 -20.47 20.14
CA PHE A 680 18.31 -21.35 19.30
C PHE A 680 19.76 -20.85 19.31
N PHE A 681 20.72 -21.76 19.49
CA PHE A 681 22.15 -21.42 19.54
C PHE A 681 22.91 -21.92 18.31
N ALA A 682 22.82 -23.23 17.98
CA ALA A 682 23.55 -23.81 16.87
C ALA A 682 23.04 -25.22 16.50
N GLN A 683 23.33 -25.69 15.28
CA GLN A 683 23.01 -27.05 14.80
C GLN A 683 24.24 -27.75 14.20
N GLY A 684 24.31 -29.08 14.35
CA GLY A 684 25.24 -29.97 13.66
C GLY A 684 24.54 -31.26 13.20
N SER A 685 25.27 -32.16 12.51
CA SER A 685 24.70 -33.33 11.81
C SER A 685 23.81 -34.25 12.66
N PHE A 686 24.02 -34.30 13.98
CA PHE A 686 23.22 -35.11 14.89
C PHE A 686 22.70 -34.36 16.11
N ASN A 687 22.99 -33.07 16.26
CA ASN A 687 22.70 -32.32 17.50
C ASN A 687 22.16 -30.92 17.19
N LYS A 688 21.22 -30.45 18.00
CA LYS A 688 20.79 -29.04 18.06
C LYS A 688 21.03 -28.48 19.45
N ASN A 689 21.53 -27.26 19.53
CA ASN A 689 21.86 -26.57 20.77
C ASN A 689 20.99 -25.33 20.92
N TYR A 690 20.56 -25.08 22.14
CA TYR A 690 19.73 -23.95 22.54
C TYR A 690 20.39 -23.25 23.74
N GLU A 691 20.48 -21.94 23.71
CA GLU A 691 20.91 -21.12 24.85
C GLU A 691 19.73 -20.96 25.81
N ILE A 692 19.94 -21.25 27.09
CA ILE A 692 18.97 -21.01 28.15
C ILE A 692 19.47 -19.83 28.99
N VAL A 693 18.63 -18.82 29.11
CA VAL A 693 18.83 -17.65 29.96
C VAL A 693 17.84 -17.70 31.12
N VAL A 694 18.36 -17.77 32.34
CA VAL A 694 17.54 -17.76 33.57
C VAL A 694 17.58 -16.35 34.18
N SER A 695 16.41 -15.73 34.32
CA SER A 695 16.31 -14.40 34.92
C SER A 695 16.89 -14.38 36.33
N ASN A 696 17.75 -13.40 36.60
CA ASN A 696 18.49 -13.20 37.87
C ASN A 696 19.68 -14.14 38.14
N GLN A 697 20.14 -14.94 37.17
CA GLN A 697 21.43 -15.64 37.27
C GLN A 697 22.43 -15.13 36.22
N LYS A 698 23.72 -15.10 36.59
CA LYS A 698 24.81 -14.71 35.68
C LYS A 698 25.25 -15.86 34.75
N ASP A 699 24.80 -17.08 35.04
CA ASP A 699 25.23 -18.29 34.36
C ASP A 699 24.34 -18.54 33.13
N LYS A 700 24.99 -18.80 31.99
CA LYS A 700 24.35 -19.17 30.73
C LYS A 700 24.39 -20.69 30.59
N PHE A 701 23.25 -21.32 30.30
CA PHE A 701 23.19 -22.77 30.09
C PHE A 701 22.99 -23.09 28.61
N LEU A 702 23.46 -24.27 28.20
CA LEU A 702 23.28 -24.79 26.84
C LEU A 702 22.49 -26.09 26.92
N PHE A 703 21.33 -26.14 26.27
CA PHE A 703 20.50 -27.33 26.14
C PHE A 703 20.74 -27.97 24.78
N ARG A 704 20.99 -29.28 24.76
CA ARG A 704 21.31 -30.00 23.53
C ARG A 704 20.36 -31.15 23.30
N VAL A 705 19.73 -31.16 22.12
CA VAL A 705 18.87 -32.23 21.62
C VAL A 705 19.61 -33.03 20.57
N THR A 706 19.68 -34.35 20.74
CA THR A 706 20.44 -35.26 19.88
C THR A 706 19.50 -36.15 19.06
N LEU A 707 19.82 -36.40 17.78
CA LEU A 707 19.15 -37.40 16.96
C LEU A 707 19.25 -38.79 17.63
N PRO A 708 18.19 -39.62 17.57
CA PRO A 708 18.16 -40.95 18.19
C PRO A 708 18.94 -42.00 17.37
N VAL A 709 20.17 -41.68 16.96
CA VAL A 709 21.11 -42.64 16.41
C VAL A 709 21.85 -43.27 17.59
N ASP A 710 21.25 -44.33 18.17
CA ASP A 710 21.65 -44.97 19.43
C ASP A 710 21.75 -43.99 20.62
N PRO A 711 20.65 -43.29 20.96
CA PRO A 711 20.67 -42.17 21.92
C PRO A 711 21.03 -42.62 23.33
N PHE A 712 20.76 -43.88 23.66
CA PHE A 712 21.02 -44.43 24.98
C PHE A 712 22.53 -44.51 25.24
N PHE A 713 23.24 -45.41 24.55
CA PHE A 713 24.67 -45.62 24.82
C PHE A 713 25.54 -44.45 24.39
N LYS A 714 25.14 -43.70 23.36
CA LYS A 714 25.88 -42.53 22.89
C LYS A 714 25.89 -41.40 23.92
N THR A 715 24.72 -41.06 24.49
CA THR A 715 24.61 -39.98 25.48
C THR A 715 25.30 -40.36 26.79
N GLU A 716 25.09 -41.60 27.27
CA GLU A 716 25.77 -42.16 28.45
C GLU A 716 27.29 -42.10 28.30
N SER A 717 27.81 -42.59 27.17
CA SER A 717 29.25 -42.64 26.89
C SER A 717 29.86 -41.25 26.81
N GLU A 718 29.18 -40.29 26.17
CA GLU A 718 29.66 -38.91 26.07
C GLU A 718 29.70 -38.23 27.44
N VAL A 719 28.64 -38.35 28.24
CA VAL A 719 28.60 -37.77 29.59
C VAL A 719 29.68 -38.39 30.49
N ALA A 720 29.84 -39.71 30.46
CA ALA A 720 30.92 -40.39 31.18
C ALA A 720 32.31 -39.93 30.72
N THR A 721 32.49 -39.69 29.42
CA THR A 721 33.74 -39.19 28.84
C THR A 721 34.03 -37.75 29.29
N LEU A 722 33.03 -36.87 29.27
CA LEU A 722 33.16 -35.48 29.75
C LEU A 722 33.52 -35.44 31.24
N ALA A 723 32.88 -36.27 32.06
CA ALA A 723 33.19 -36.39 33.49
C ALA A 723 34.62 -36.90 33.73
N PHE A 724 35.06 -37.93 32.97
CA PHE A 724 36.42 -38.46 33.05
C PHE A 724 37.48 -37.41 32.64
N LEU A 725 37.27 -36.73 31.51
CA LEU A 725 38.18 -35.69 31.00
C LEU A 725 38.32 -34.54 31.99
N ARG A 726 37.22 -34.10 32.61
CA ARG A 726 37.25 -33.06 33.64
C ARG A 726 38.04 -33.46 34.89
N GLN A 727 38.08 -34.75 35.22
CA GLN A 727 38.83 -35.25 36.39
C GLN A 727 40.32 -35.52 36.08
N LYS A 728 40.63 -35.94 34.84
CA LYS A 728 41.95 -36.52 34.51
C LYS A 728 42.77 -35.71 33.50
N ALA A 729 42.18 -34.73 32.84
CA ALA A 729 42.84 -33.91 31.83
C ALA A 729 42.66 -32.42 32.12
N SER A 730 43.60 -31.61 31.63
CA SER A 730 43.54 -30.14 31.72
C SER A 730 42.80 -29.50 30.54
N ILE A 731 42.07 -30.30 29.76
CA ILE A 731 41.35 -29.85 28.56
C ILE A 731 40.03 -29.22 29.00
N PRO A 732 39.69 -28.00 28.53
CA PRO A 732 38.44 -27.36 28.88
C PRO A 732 37.27 -28.12 28.23
N VAL A 733 36.44 -28.75 29.07
CA VAL A 733 35.21 -29.45 28.68
C VAL A 733 34.02 -28.90 29.49
N PRO A 734 32.81 -28.80 28.89
CA PRO A 734 31.64 -28.25 29.56
C PRO A 734 31.23 -29.09 30.78
N GLU A 735 30.57 -28.46 31.75
CA GLU A 735 29.94 -29.16 32.87
C GLU A 735 28.56 -29.67 32.44
N VAL A 736 28.33 -30.98 32.59
CA VAL A 736 27.00 -31.56 32.37
C VAL A 736 26.21 -31.41 33.67
N VAL A 737 25.29 -30.45 33.70
CA VAL A 737 24.41 -30.19 34.86
C VAL A 737 23.35 -31.28 34.99
N ALA A 738 22.77 -31.70 33.87
CA ALA A 738 21.81 -32.79 33.77
C ALA A 738 21.82 -33.39 32.36
N TRP A 739 21.33 -34.62 32.23
CA TRP A 739 21.22 -35.33 30.95
C TRP A 739 20.18 -36.46 31.08
N SER A 740 19.59 -36.86 29.95
CA SER A 740 18.75 -38.05 29.85
C SER A 740 19.16 -38.85 28.61
N SER A 741 19.40 -40.15 28.79
CA SER A 741 19.66 -41.12 27.71
C SER A 741 18.39 -41.87 27.28
N THR A 742 17.28 -41.68 27.99
CA THR A 742 16.02 -42.38 27.73
C THR A 742 15.18 -41.60 26.73
N SER A 743 14.46 -42.33 25.88
CA SER A 743 13.41 -41.74 25.05
C SER A 743 12.15 -41.41 25.82
N ASP A 744 12.03 -41.87 27.08
CA ASP A 744 10.89 -41.67 27.99
C ASP A 744 10.87 -40.23 28.55
N ASN A 745 10.48 -39.28 27.71
CA ASN A 745 10.35 -37.86 28.03
C ASN A 745 9.34 -37.18 27.09
N ALA A 746 9.15 -35.86 27.17
CA ALA A 746 8.15 -35.15 26.36
C ALA A 746 8.34 -35.29 24.82
N LEU A 747 9.46 -35.84 24.34
CA LEU A 747 9.74 -36.11 22.92
C LEU A 747 9.28 -37.51 22.43
N THR A 748 8.72 -38.38 23.30
CA THR A 748 8.34 -39.78 22.97
C THR A 748 7.31 -39.90 21.83
N TYR A 749 6.34 -38.99 21.74
CA TYR A 749 5.21 -39.08 20.81
C TYR A 749 5.62 -39.06 19.31
N ALA A 750 6.67 -38.32 18.97
CA ALA A 750 7.22 -38.30 17.61
C ALA A 750 7.93 -39.62 17.23
N ALA A 751 8.43 -40.37 18.22
CA ALA A 751 9.02 -41.68 18.02
C ALA A 751 7.95 -42.79 17.91
N GLU A 752 6.84 -42.67 18.65
CA GLU A 752 5.72 -43.61 18.59
C GLU A 752 5.01 -43.61 17.23
N LEU A 753 4.73 -42.44 16.65
CA LEU A 753 4.10 -42.33 15.32
C LEU A 753 4.96 -42.95 14.20
N ARG A 754 6.28 -42.85 14.33
CA ARG A 754 7.26 -43.46 13.41
C ARG A 754 7.40 -44.97 13.59
N SER A 755 6.86 -45.53 14.67
CA SER A 755 6.89 -46.97 14.92
C SER A 755 5.67 -47.72 14.38
N LEU A 756 4.70 -47.02 13.78
CA LEU A 756 3.49 -47.58 13.19
C LEU A 756 3.74 -47.94 11.71
N PRO A 757 3.83 -49.25 11.37
CA PRO A 757 4.19 -49.68 10.03
C PRO A 757 2.96 -49.76 9.12
N PHE A 758 3.14 -49.32 7.87
CA PHE A 758 2.17 -49.47 6.80
C PHE A 758 2.82 -50.09 5.57
N ASP A 759 2.06 -50.91 4.84
CA ASP A 759 2.50 -51.63 3.64
C ASP A 759 2.33 -50.81 2.35
N GLN A 760 1.63 -49.68 2.41
CA GLN A 760 1.38 -48.79 1.28
C GLN A 760 1.58 -47.30 1.65
N ILE A 761 1.80 -46.46 0.64
CA ILE A 761 1.95 -45.01 0.71
C ILE A 761 0.63 -44.36 0.31
N GLY A 762 0.11 -43.44 1.13
CA GLY A 762 -1.17 -42.78 0.88
C GLY A 762 -1.77 -42.17 2.14
N SER A 763 -3.01 -41.70 2.09
CA SER A 763 -3.73 -41.20 3.27
C SER A 763 -4.53 -42.31 3.95
N LEU A 764 -4.84 -42.14 5.24
CA LEU A 764 -5.63 -43.10 6.00
C LEU A 764 -7.12 -42.84 5.83
N TYR A 765 -7.87 -43.91 5.53
CA TYR A 765 -9.31 -43.90 5.41
C TYR A 765 -9.90 -45.03 6.25
N PHE A 766 -11.20 -44.95 6.56
CA PHE A 766 -11.88 -46.10 7.15
C PHE A 766 -12.11 -47.17 6.08
N GLU A 767 -12.00 -48.46 6.46
CA GLU A 767 -12.26 -49.57 5.54
C GLU A 767 -13.60 -49.41 4.81
N GLY A 768 -13.54 -49.46 3.47
CA GLY A 768 -14.70 -49.38 2.59
C GLY A 768 -15.16 -47.96 2.24
N SER A 769 -14.40 -46.91 2.59
CA SER A 769 -14.67 -45.54 2.12
C SER A 769 -13.95 -45.15 0.82
N ASN A 770 -13.03 -45.97 0.32
CA ASN A 770 -12.24 -45.70 -0.90
C ASN A 770 -12.99 -45.84 -2.24
N THR A 771 -14.28 -46.21 -2.26
CA THR A 771 -15.00 -46.61 -3.50
C THR A 771 -15.79 -45.50 -4.22
N CYS A 772 -15.56 -44.21 -3.96
CA CYS A 772 -16.39 -43.13 -4.52
C CYS A 772 -15.79 -42.30 -5.68
N ALA A 773 -14.63 -42.63 -6.23
CA ALA A 773 -13.96 -41.74 -7.20
C ALA A 773 -14.09 -42.12 -8.69
N GLU A 774 -14.72 -43.24 -9.04
CA GLU A 774 -14.88 -43.64 -10.45
C GLU A 774 -16.30 -44.12 -10.74
N THR A 775 -17.27 -43.21 -10.81
CA THR A 775 -18.44 -43.34 -11.67
C THR A 775 -19.23 -42.02 -11.72
N ASN A 776 -19.63 -41.65 -12.93
CA ASN A 776 -20.38 -40.44 -13.25
C ASN A 776 -21.61 -40.17 -12.35
N SER A 777 -21.82 -38.87 -12.11
CA SER A 777 -23.11 -38.17 -11.99
C SER A 777 -24.03 -38.51 -10.82
N SER A 778 -23.97 -37.69 -9.76
CA SER A 778 -25.07 -36.78 -9.39
C SER A 778 -24.66 -35.92 -8.18
N VAL A 779 -25.04 -34.65 -8.18
CA VAL A 779 -24.78 -33.64 -7.13
C VAL A 779 -25.59 -33.93 -5.84
N GLN A 780 -26.06 -35.16 -5.64
CA GLN A 780 -27.00 -35.52 -4.57
C GLN A 780 -26.39 -36.29 -3.39
N ASP A 781 -25.13 -36.74 -3.47
CA ASP A 781 -24.50 -37.51 -2.37
C ASP A 781 -23.61 -36.67 -1.42
N SER A 782 -23.45 -35.36 -1.64
CA SER A 782 -22.50 -34.52 -0.89
C SER A 782 -23.01 -33.83 0.37
N GLN A 783 -24.18 -34.21 0.92
CA GLN A 783 -24.73 -33.61 2.16
C GLN A 783 -25.13 -34.64 3.23
N GLN A 784 -24.27 -35.62 3.53
CA GLN A 784 -24.45 -36.45 4.72
C GLN A 784 -23.41 -36.12 5.79
N ILE A 785 -23.86 -35.54 6.90
CA ILE A 785 -23.07 -35.43 8.14
C ILE A 785 -22.70 -36.86 8.57
N LYS A 786 -21.43 -37.21 8.38
CA LYS A 786 -20.86 -38.51 8.75
C LYS A 786 -20.54 -38.50 10.24
N SER A 787 -21.39 -39.14 11.05
CA SER A 787 -21.14 -39.32 12.49
C SER A 787 -20.01 -40.33 12.73
N MET A 788 -19.10 -40.02 13.66
CA MET A 788 -18.04 -40.93 14.14
C MET A 788 -18.60 -42.29 14.60
N SER A 789 -19.84 -42.32 15.10
CA SER A 789 -20.52 -43.56 15.50
C SER A 789 -20.65 -44.59 14.37
N ASN A 790 -20.65 -44.13 13.11
CA ASN A 790 -20.79 -44.99 11.92
C ASN A 790 -19.47 -45.71 11.56
N TYR A 791 -18.37 -45.31 12.19
CA TYR A 791 -17.01 -45.82 11.94
C TYR A 791 -16.41 -46.52 13.16
N LEU A 792 -17.04 -46.44 14.33
CA LEU A 792 -16.67 -47.20 15.52
C LEU A 792 -16.66 -48.71 15.20
N GLY A 793 -15.47 -49.32 15.26
CA GLY A 793 -15.26 -50.74 15.00
C GLY A 793 -14.86 -51.11 13.57
N LYS A 794 -14.75 -50.13 12.65
CA LYS A 794 -14.12 -50.33 11.33
C LYS A 794 -12.59 -50.20 11.45
N GLY A 795 -11.85 -50.98 10.65
CA GLY A 795 -10.41 -50.80 10.50
C GLY A 795 -10.07 -49.53 9.70
N VAL A 796 -8.77 -49.24 9.58
CA VAL A 796 -8.24 -48.20 8.69
C VAL A 796 -7.48 -48.85 7.53
N GLU A 797 -7.61 -48.28 6.34
CA GLU A 797 -6.90 -48.69 5.12
C GLU A 797 -6.17 -47.49 4.51
N VAL A 798 -5.07 -47.75 3.79
CA VAL A 798 -4.36 -46.72 3.04
C VAL A 798 -5.05 -46.54 1.69
N GLY A 799 -5.41 -45.31 1.35
CA GLY A 799 -6.12 -44.95 0.12
C GLY A 799 -5.38 -43.89 -0.69
N GLN A 800 -6.13 -43.18 -1.54
CA GLN A 800 -5.57 -42.07 -2.34
C GLN A 800 -4.88 -41.04 -1.44
N MET A 801 -3.71 -40.58 -1.85
CA MET A 801 -2.96 -39.55 -1.16
C MET A 801 -3.79 -38.27 -1.07
N GLY A 802 -3.72 -37.56 0.06
CA GLY A 802 -4.38 -36.28 0.30
C GLY A 802 -3.41 -35.11 0.46
N LEU A 803 -2.18 -35.23 -0.06
CA LEU A 803 -1.19 -34.14 -0.01
C LEU A 803 -1.59 -32.99 -0.96
N PRO A 804 -1.43 -31.72 -0.54
CA PRO A 804 -1.72 -30.55 -1.37
C PRO A 804 -1.08 -30.63 -2.76
N PHE A 805 0.15 -31.15 -2.90
CA PHE A 805 0.78 -31.39 -4.20
C PHE A 805 -0.15 -32.01 -5.27
N PHE A 806 -1.03 -32.94 -4.92
CA PHE A 806 -1.91 -33.65 -5.85
C PHE A 806 -3.28 -32.99 -6.09
N PHE A 807 -3.66 -31.98 -5.30
CA PHE A 807 -5.00 -31.36 -5.33
C PHE A 807 -5.01 -29.83 -5.37
N SER A 808 -3.86 -29.17 -5.19
CA SER A 808 -3.76 -27.71 -5.24
C SER A 808 -3.91 -27.17 -6.66
N LYS A 809 -4.43 -25.94 -6.79
CA LYS A 809 -4.61 -25.25 -8.08
C LYS A 809 -5.41 -26.11 -9.07
N ARG A 810 -4.98 -26.14 -10.35
CA ARG A 810 -5.62 -26.94 -11.41
C ARG A 810 -5.30 -28.44 -11.34
N ARG A 811 -4.41 -28.91 -10.44
CA ARG A 811 -4.04 -30.34 -10.33
C ARG A 811 -5.18 -31.21 -9.85
N LEU A 812 -6.17 -30.64 -9.17
CA LEU A 812 -7.45 -31.29 -8.86
C LEU A 812 -8.15 -31.84 -10.12
N TYR A 813 -8.05 -31.11 -11.23
CA TYR A 813 -8.73 -31.43 -12.49
C TYR A 813 -7.88 -32.29 -13.44
N ILE A 814 -6.62 -32.54 -13.11
CA ILE A 814 -5.74 -33.41 -13.90
C ILE A 814 -6.06 -34.86 -13.53
N HIS A 815 -6.35 -35.68 -14.54
CA HIS A 815 -6.57 -37.10 -14.34
C HIS A 815 -5.22 -37.81 -14.19
N SER A 816 -4.79 -38.08 -12.96
CA SER A 816 -3.57 -38.83 -12.66
C SER A 816 -3.81 -39.93 -11.62
N ASP A 817 -2.87 -40.88 -11.54
CA ASP A 817 -2.78 -41.80 -10.42
C ASP A 817 -2.45 -41.03 -9.14
N ARG A 818 -3.19 -41.30 -8.06
CA ARG A 818 -3.03 -40.66 -6.73
C ARG A 818 -2.82 -41.71 -5.62
N GLY A 819 -2.58 -42.96 -5.99
CA GLY A 819 -2.34 -44.05 -5.06
C GLY A 819 -3.61 -44.79 -4.62
N PRO A 820 -3.52 -45.67 -3.61
CA PRO A 820 -2.34 -45.92 -2.77
C PRO A 820 -1.16 -46.52 -3.56
N PHE A 821 0.06 -46.14 -3.21
CA PHE A 821 1.27 -46.61 -3.90
C PHE A 821 1.96 -47.71 -3.10
N ALA A 822 2.47 -48.73 -3.77
CA ALA A 822 3.13 -49.87 -3.11
C ALA A 822 4.60 -49.61 -2.75
N ASN A 823 5.25 -48.63 -3.36
CA ASN A 823 6.68 -48.33 -3.17
C ASN A 823 7.07 -46.92 -3.61
N SER A 824 8.29 -46.52 -3.27
CA SER A 824 8.87 -45.21 -3.59
C SER A 824 8.87 -44.89 -5.08
N LEU A 825 9.08 -45.90 -5.94
CA LEU A 825 9.09 -45.75 -7.40
C LEU A 825 7.72 -45.32 -7.93
N GLN A 826 6.64 -45.99 -7.51
CA GLN A 826 5.28 -45.64 -7.90
C GLN A 826 4.90 -44.23 -7.41
N TYR A 827 5.20 -43.93 -6.15
CA TYR A 827 4.91 -42.61 -5.57
C TYR A 827 5.62 -41.46 -6.30
N LEU A 828 6.95 -41.57 -6.51
CA LEU A 828 7.72 -40.52 -7.17
C LEU A 828 7.38 -40.38 -8.65
N THR A 829 7.08 -41.51 -9.31
CA THR A 829 6.64 -41.50 -10.71
C THR A 829 5.31 -40.76 -10.86
N ALA A 830 4.34 -41.00 -9.98
CA ALA A 830 3.06 -40.29 -9.97
C ALA A 830 3.25 -38.77 -9.75
N LYS A 831 4.19 -38.36 -8.89
CA LYS A 831 4.51 -36.94 -8.69
C LYS A 831 5.09 -36.27 -9.94
N VAL A 832 6.03 -36.93 -10.61
CA VAL A 832 6.64 -36.40 -11.84
C VAL A 832 5.59 -36.32 -12.94
N GLN A 833 4.75 -37.35 -13.10
CA GLN A 833 3.67 -37.36 -14.10
C GLN A 833 2.64 -36.25 -13.87
N MET A 834 2.24 -36.01 -12.61
CA MET A 834 1.34 -34.91 -12.26
C MET A 834 1.96 -33.54 -12.63
N GLN A 835 3.26 -33.36 -12.37
CA GLN A 835 3.95 -32.12 -12.72
C GLN A 835 4.06 -31.93 -14.24
N THR A 836 4.39 -33.00 -14.99
CA THR A 836 4.42 -32.98 -16.46
C THR A 836 3.06 -32.60 -17.03
N ALA A 837 1.99 -33.27 -16.59
CA ALA A 837 0.63 -33.00 -17.05
C ALA A 837 0.17 -31.58 -16.69
N TRP A 838 0.63 -31.02 -15.56
CA TRP A 838 0.34 -29.63 -15.19
C TRP A 838 1.01 -28.63 -16.14
N ILE A 839 2.28 -28.84 -16.48
CA ILE A 839 3.01 -27.99 -17.45
C ILE A 839 2.34 -28.06 -18.83
N GLU A 840 1.94 -29.25 -19.28
CA GLU A 840 1.30 -29.44 -20.59
C GLU A 840 -0.10 -28.80 -20.71
N ASN A 841 -0.81 -28.59 -19.60
CA ASN A 841 -2.17 -28.01 -19.59
C ASN A 841 -2.20 -26.52 -19.18
N SER A 842 -1.04 -25.85 -19.09
CA SER A 842 -0.92 -24.46 -18.62
C SER A 842 -1.10 -23.42 -19.75
N ASP A 843 -2.28 -23.38 -20.37
CA ASP A 843 -2.62 -22.48 -21.50
C ASP A 843 -2.84 -20.99 -21.13
N CYS A 844 -2.39 -20.50 -19.97
CA CYS A 844 -2.83 -19.18 -19.47
C CYS A 844 -1.72 -18.24 -18.95
N ASP A 845 -0.45 -18.62 -19.04
CA ASP A 845 0.64 -17.77 -18.59
C ASP A 845 1.66 -17.63 -19.72
N GLU A 846 1.61 -16.49 -20.43
CA GLU A 846 2.49 -16.22 -21.58
C GLU A 846 3.97 -16.30 -21.18
N ASN A 847 4.31 -16.07 -19.90
CA ASN A 847 5.67 -16.18 -19.38
C ASN A 847 6.12 -17.65 -19.19
N LEU A 848 5.21 -18.59 -18.91
CA LEU A 848 5.54 -20.00 -18.72
C LEU A 848 5.69 -20.77 -20.04
N LEU A 849 5.11 -20.27 -21.14
CA LEU A 849 5.21 -20.92 -22.46
C LEU A 849 6.64 -20.96 -23.00
N ASP A 850 7.43 -19.90 -22.73
CA ASP A 850 8.82 -19.81 -23.18
C ASP A 850 9.77 -20.76 -22.41
N GLU A 851 9.42 -21.10 -21.16
CA GLU A 851 10.21 -22.00 -20.30
C GLU A 851 9.72 -23.46 -20.29
N ALA A 852 8.49 -23.72 -20.73
CA ALA A 852 7.88 -25.05 -20.74
C ALA A 852 8.76 -26.16 -21.36
N PRO A 853 9.47 -25.95 -22.49
CA PRO A 853 10.35 -26.98 -23.05
C PRO A 853 11.49 -27.40 -22.11
N GLN A 854 12.09 -26.44 -21.40
CA GLN A 854 13.17 -26.72 -20.43
C GLN A 854 12.61 -27.43 -19.19
N MET A 855 11.44 -27.03 -18.70
CA MET A 855 10.79 -27.68 -17.56
C MET A 855 10.38 -29.13 -17.87
N LEU A 856 9.90 -29.40 -19.09
CA LEU A 856 9.60 -30.76 -19.54
C LEU A 856 10.86 -31.62 -19.65
N GLU A 857 11.98 -31.06 -20.10
CA GLU A 857 13.29 -31.75 -20.11
C GLU A 857 13.75 -32.11 -18.69
N VAL A 858 13.55 -31.21 -17.72
CA VAL A 858 13.82 -31.48 -16.30
C VAL A 858 12.90 -32.59 -15.78
N CYS A 859 11.61 -32.58 -16.11
CA CYS A 859 10.67 -33.63 -15.69
C CYS A 859 11.03 -34.99 -16.29
N GLN A 860 11.45 -35.04 -17.55
CA GLN A 860 11.92 -36.26 -18.19
C GLN A 860 13.20 -36.79 -17.52
N THR A 861 14.16 -35.90 -17.26
CA THR A 861 15.40 -36.25 -16.55
C THR A 861 15.11 -36.78 -15.14
N ALA A 862 14.18 -36.14 -14.43
CA ALA A 862 13.73 -36.57 -13.11
C ALA A 862 13.04 -37.94 -13.17
N HIS A 863 12.21 -38.21 -14.18
CA HIS A 863 11.59 -39.52 -14.38
C HIS A 863 12.64 -40.61 -14.59
N ASP A 864 13.62 -40.38 -15.48
CA ASP A 864 14.69 -41.34 -15.76
C ASP A 864 15.56 -41.60 -14.52
N LEU A 865 15.85 -40.56 -13.74
CA LEU A 865 16.55 -40.67 -12.46
C LEU A 865 15.75 -41.46 -11.43
N VAL A 866 14.45 -41.21 -11.30
CA VAL A 866 13.57 -41.92 -10.36
C VAL A 866 13.55 -43.42 -10.66
N VAL A 867 13.40 -43.80 -11.93
CA VAL A 867 13.42 -45.20 -12.37
C VAL A 867 14.78 -45.85 -12.12
N HIS A 868 15.88 -45.08 -12.23
CA HIS A 868 17.22 -45.59 -11.98
C HIS A 868 17.57 -45.73 -10.49
N LEU A 869 17.13 -44.77 -9.67
CA LEU A 869 17.45 -44.69 -8.24
C LEU A 869 16.56 -45.59 -7.39
N PHE A 870 15.31 -45.80 -7.79
CA PHE A 870 14.32 -46.58 -7.04
C PHE A 870 13.88 -47.80 -7.85
N PRO A 871 14.45 -49.00 -7.61
CA PRO A 871 14.06 -50.20 -8.34
C PRO A 871 12.62 -50.63 -8.00
N PRO A 872 11.93 -51.39 -8.89
CA PRO A 872 10.55 -51.86 -8.67
C PRO A 872 10.36 -52.75 -7.43
N THR A 873 11.46 -53.31 -6.93
CA THR A 873 11.53 -54.06 -5.67
C THR A 873 12.32 -53.22 -4.66
N ASP A 874 11.61 -52.40 -3.90
CA ASP A 874 12.18 -51.58 -2.83
C ASP A 874 12.43 -52.44 -1.57
N PRO A 875 13.61 -52.40 -0.94
CA PRO A 875 13.82 -53.03 0.38
C PRO A 875 13.05 -52.32 1.51
N ASP A 876 12.58 -51.08 1.30
CA ASP A 876 11.84 -50.30 2.29
C ASP A 876 10.34 -50.69 2.28
N THR A 877 10.03 -51.82 2.92
CA THR A 877 8.67 -52.40 2.96
C THR A 877 7.79 -51.83 4.08
N CYS A 878 8.28 -50.84 4.80
CA CYS A 878 7.62 -50.25 5.97
C CYS A 878 7.53 -48.73 5.79
N HIS A 879 6.32 -48.22 5.63
CA HIS A 879 6.03 -46.80 5.51
C HIS A 879 5.50 -46.26 6.84
N THR A 880 5.70 -44.98 7.10
CA THR A 880 5.40 -44.36 8.41
C THR A 880 4.53 -43.12 8.26
N ILE A 881 3.75 -42.81 9.29
CA ILE A 881 2.93 -41.60 9.34
C ILE A 881 3.86 -40.39 9.44
N TYR A 882 3.68 -39.42 8.53
CA TYR A 882 4.39 -38.15 8.57
C TYR A 882 3.44 -37.01 8.97
N LEU A 883 3.65 -36.51 10.19
CA LEU A 883 2.93 -35.35 10.73
C LEU A 883 3.64 -34.05 10.31
N HIS A 884 3.31 -33.58 9.11
CA HIS A 884 3.99 -32.45 8.48
C HIS A 884 3.69 -31.10 9.14
N ASP A 885 2.53 -30.96 9.80
CA ASP A 885 2.06 -29.74 10.44
C ASP A 885 1.99 -29.83 11.99
N LEU A 886 2.95 -30.53 12.59
CA LEU A 886 3.07 -30.51 14.05
C LEU A 886 3.72 -29.19 14.51
N ASN A 887 2.89 -28.20 14.84
CA ASN A 887 3.28 -26.90 15.38
C ASN A 887 2.68 -26.66 16.79
N GLN A 888 3.04 -25.55 17.44
CA GLN A 888 2.65 -25.28 18.84
C GLN A 888 1.13 -25.07 19.01
N ASN A 889 0.43 -24.57 17.99
CA ASN A 889 -1.02 -24.37 18.02
C ASN A 889 -1.78 -25.70 17.99
N ASN A 890 -1.12 -26.75 17.49
CA ASN A 890 -1.69 -28.08 17.32
C ASN A 890 -1.43 -28.99 18.53
N VAL A 891 -0.86 -28.47 19.63
CA VAL A 891 -0.59 -29.23 20.88
C VAL A 891 -1.37 -28.65 22.05
N ILE A 892 -2.29 -29.44 22.63
CA ILE A 892 -3.07 -29.09 23.81
C ILE A 892 -2.38 -29.62 25.06
N LEU A 893 -2.12 -28.74 26.02
CA LEU A 893 -1.53 -29.08 27.32
C LEU A 893 -2.57 -29.04 28.45
N ASP A 894 -2.34 -29.84 29.49
CA ASP A 894 -2.99 -29.67 30.79
C ASP A 894 -2.40 -28.42 31.47
N PRO A 895 -3.22 -27.46 31.91
CA PRO A 895 -2.73 -26.19 32.42
C PRO A 895 -2.07 -26.28 33.80
N ILE A 896 -2.15 -27.42 34.49
CA ILE A 896 -1.62 -27.62 35.85
C ILE A 896 -0.39 -28.53 35.80
N SER A 897 -0.52 -29.73 35.22
CA SER A 897 0.58 -30.68 35.12
C SER A 897 1.53 -30.37 33.97
N HIS A 898 1.08 -29.57 32.99
CA HIS A 898 1.80 -29.29 31.74
C HIS A 898 2.00 -30.54 30.87
N ASP A 899 1.25 -31.61 31.11
CA ASP A 899 1.26 -32.80 30.27
C ASP A 899 0.57 -32.52 28.93
N ILE A 900 1.03 -33.16 27.84
CA ILE A 900 0.32 -33.13 26.56
C ILE A 900 -0.97 -33.94 26.70
N VAL A 901 -2.12 -33.27 26.55
CA VAL A 901 -3.46 -33.86 26.64
C VAL A 901 -3.99 -34.28 25.27
N ALA A 902 -3.66 -33.52 24.22
CA ALA A 902 -4.02 -33.88 22.87
C ALA A 902 -3.08 -33.22 21.84
N VAL A 903 -2.94 -33.86 20.68
CA VAL A 903 -2.43 -33.24 19.46
C VAL A 903 -3.62 -33.16 18.50
N ILE A 904 -3.88 -31.99 17.95
CA ILE A 904 -5.00 -31.71 17.04
C ILE A 904 -4.48 -31.45 15.63
N ASP A 905 -5.41 -31.21 14.70
CA ASP A 905 -5.09 -30.88 13.30
C ASP A 905 -4.35 -32.00 12.56
N TRP A 906 -5.02 -33.16 12.47
CA TRP A 906 -4.53 -34.35 11.75
C TRP A 906 -5.00 -34.38 10.28
N GLU A 907 -5.30 -33.22 9.72
CA GLU A 907 -5.78 -33.12 8.34
C GLU A 907 -4.61 -33.33 7.35
N MET A 908 -4.91 -33.88 6.17
CA MET A 908 -3.93 -34.13 5.09
C MET A 908 -2.72 -35.00 5.48
N ILE A 909 -2.79 -35.74 6.58
CA ILE A 909 -1.71 -36.62 7.03
C ILE A 909 -1.61 -37.85 6.14
N CYS A 910 -0.36 -38.17 5.76
CA CYS A 910 -0.05 -39.22 4.83
C CYS A 910 1.00 -40.18 5.40
N VAL A 911 0.87 -41.43 4.98
CA VAL A 911 1.88 -42.47 5.12
C VAL A 911 2.89 -42.29 3.99
N LEU A 912 4.17 -42.12 4.32
CA LEU A 912 5.27 -41.88 3.38
C LEU A 912 6.40 -42.91 3.54
N PRO A 913 7.26 -43.11 2.52
CA PRO A 913 8.50 -43.88 2.67
C PRO A 913 9.37 -43.38 3.82
N ASN A 914 10.09 -44.27 4.49
CA ASN A 914 10.93 -43.90 5.64
C ASN A 914 11.94 -42.82 5.29
N TRP A 915 12.57 -42.91 4.11
CA TRP A 915 13.51 -41.89 3.64
C TRP A 915 12.86 -40.50 3.46
N ALA A 916 11.55 -40.43 3.21
CA ALA A 916 10.80 -39.18 3.05
C ALA A 916 10.26 -38.63 4.39
N SER A 917 10.21 -39.45 5.44
CA SER A 917 9.73 -39.07 6.79
C SER A 917 10.83 -38.67 7.78
N PHE A 918 12.08 -38.50 7.30
CA PHE A 918 13.29 -38.24 8.11
C PHE A 918 13.43 -36.81 8.69
N PHE A 919 12.46 -35.93 8.51
CA PHE A 919 12.55 -34.55 9.02
C PHE A 919 12.05 -34.46 10.48
N TYR A 920 12.73 -33.68 11.34
CA TYR A 920 12.19 -33.32 12.64
C TYR A 920 10.83 -32.60 12.46
N PRO A 921 9.87 -32.73 13.39
CA PRO A 921 8.71 -31.86 13.41
C PRO A 921 9.16 -30.40 13.29
N ARG A 922 8.51 -29.63 12.40
CA ARG A 922 8.95 -28.29 12.01
C ARG A 922 9.05 -27.32 13.21
N MET A 923 8.29 -27.56 14.29
CA MET A 923 8.44 -26.85 15.57
C MET A 923 9.87 -26.89 16.18
N PHE A 924 10.66 -27.92 15.87
CA PHE A 924 12.04 -28.09 16.37
C PHE A 924 13.08 -27.65 15.34
N LEU A 925 12.64 -27.17 14.18
CA LEU A 925 13.49 -26.81 13.06
C LEU A 925 13.73 -25.31 12.90
N ASN A 926 12.90 -24.42 13.47
CA ASN A 926 12.89 -22.99 13.11
C ASN A 926 12.93 -22.81 11.58
N VAL A 927 12.22 -23.68 10.86
CA VAL A 927 11.97 -23.59 9.42
C VAL A 927 10.45 -23.59 9.29
N ASP A 928 9.93 -22.59 8.61
CA ASP A 928 8.49 -22.42 8.38
C ASP A 928 7.83 -23.65 7.78
N PRO A 929 6.52 -23.82 7.99
CA PRO A 929 5.75 -24.65 7.09
C PRO A 929 5.94 -24.13 5.66
N ILE A 930 6.47 -24.95 4.76
CA ILE A 930 6.14 -24.80 3.34
C ILE A 930 4.62 -24.99 3.31
N THR A 931 3.87 -23.90 3.15
CA THR A 931 2.52 -23.92 2.65
C THR A 931 2.62 -24.40 1.21
N GLU A 932 2.50 -25.72 0.98
CA GLU A 932 1.91 -26.12 -0.30
C GLU A 932 0.47 -25.62 -0.19
N GLU A 933 0.20 -24.49 -0.85
CA GLU A 933 -1.05 -23.72 -0.84
C GLU A 933 -2.28 -24.60 -0.57
N GLU A 934 -3.14 -24.18 0.37
CA GLU A 934 -4.45 -24.80 0.56
C GLU A 934 -5.19 -24.87 -0.79
N PRO A 935 -5.91 -25.96 -1.07
CA PRO A 935 -6.69 -26.05 -2.30
C PRO A 935 -7.73 -24.93 -2.34
N PRO A 936 -7.95 -24.29 -3.50
CA PRO A 936 -9.07 -23.36 -3.64
C PRO A 936 -10.38 -24.14 -3.43
N ILE A 937 -11.26 -23.58 -2.60
CA ILE A 937 -12.65 -24.02 -2.47
C ILE A 937 -13.29 -23.92 -3.88
N PRO A 938 -13.87 -25.00 -4.44
CA PRO A 938 -14.52 -24.93 -5.75
C PRO A 938 -15.63 -23.86 -5.77
N VAL A 939 -15.66 -23.07 -6.83
CA VAL A 939 -16.54 -21.90 -7.06
C VAL A 939 -18.00 -22.31 -7.35
N ASP A 940 -18.54 -23.31 -6.63
CA ASP A 940 -19.97 -23.66 -6.71
C ASP A 940 -20.53 -24.23 -5.39
N TYR A 941 -19.96 -23.83 -4.24
CA TYR A 941 -20.48 -24.18 -2.92
C TYR A 941 -21.53 -23.16 -2.43
N ASN A 942 -22.76 -23.30 -2.93
CA ASN A 942 -23.92 -22.67 -2.31
C ASN A 942 -24.41 -23.50 -1.12
N GLY A 943 -24.28 -22.98 0.11
CA GLY A 943 -25.12 -23.34 1.25
C GLY A 943 -24.45 -24.00 2.46
N GLU A 944 -24.42 -23.23 3.56
CA GLU A 944 -24.53 -23.61 4.98
C GLU A 944 -23.57 -24.66 5.62
N ASN A 945 -22.77 -24.16 6.59
CA ASN A 945 -22.28 -24.83 7.80
C ASN A 945 -21.55 -26.19 7.68
N ASP A 946 -20.24 -26.16 7.43
CA ASP A 946 -19.34 -27.26 7.81
C ASP A 946 -18.47 -26.82 9.01
N TYR A 947 -18.84 -27.29 10.21
CA TYR A 947 -18.01 -27.19 11.42
C TYR A 947 -17.77 -28.58 11.99
N THR A 948 -16.51 -28.96 12.18
CA THR A 948 -16.13 -30.15 12.94
C THR A 948 -16.20 -29.83 14.44
N ILE A 949 -17.27 -30.27 15.12
CA ILE A 949 -17.41 -30.09 16.58
C ILE A 949 -16.57 -31.13 17.32
N ILE A 950 -15.39 -30.75 17.80
CA ILE A 950 -14.63 -31.52 18.79
C ILE A 950 -15.11 -31.13 20.19
N ARG A 951 -15.84 -32.03 20.87
CA ARG A 951 -16.25 -31.85 22.28
C ARG A 951 -15.09 -32.19 23.21
N ARG A 952 -14.68 -31.22 24.03
CA ARG A 952 -13.77 -31.43 25.18
C ARG A 952 -14.60 -31.70 26.43
N ASP A 953 -14.75 -32.97 26.81
CA ASP A 953 -15.30 -33.32 28.12
C ASP A 953 -14.19 -33.22 29.19
N ARG A 954 -14.41 -32.26 30.10
CA ARG A 954 -13.87 -32.03 31.47
C ARG A 954 -12.37 -32.09 31.72
#